data_AF-A7EYI9-F1
#
_entry.id   AF-A7EYI9-F1
#
_cell.length_a   1.000
_cell.length_b   1.000
_cell.length_c   1.000
_cell.angle_alpha   90.00
_cell.angle_beta   90.00
_cell.angle_gamma   90.00
#
_symmetry.space_group_name_H-M   'P 1'
#
loop_
_entity.id
_entity.type
_entity.pdbx_description
1 polymer ?
#
loop_
_entity_poly.entity_id
_entity_poly.type
_entity_poly.pdbx_seq_one_letter_code
_entity_poly.pdbx_strand_id
1 'polypeptide(L)'
;MPRCGIFSLPGGCRNTLFQNISWSQRPSLRIPVNYSKITTCSYLSKKETSKSVRSQHGRNLHNIKARAISATMSDAKVSNITEDVPSPVLTPYVPPTTGLLSKLPSPWVPYAELIRLDKPAGTYYLFFPCLFSTLLAAPLTVPMVSPLTVVGTSLLFFSGALIMRGAGCTINDLWDRNLDPNVTRTRLRPIARGAVSPFKALVFTGGQLFAGLAILLQFPYQCFFYATPSLLFVAAYPLAKRVTHYPQFVLGLTFSWGAIMGFPALGIDLLSDSAALTATGFLYASNVAWTVLYDMIYAHMDIKDDAKAGIKSIALRHDAQTKQILTGLAITQIGLLTAAGVAVGAGPVFFVGGCGGAAVTLAVMIKKVNLKSVKDCWWWFVNGCLITGGTISAGIGGDYLVRYVERAESEEPEVENERRKSSFTLYVILAALNNTSSAPPQVSKTPPPISSTELRTHKLAMTKPYTEDDIAAALFAIAGGMSMRKACSEYGIPRTTLHNRINGHLSHKKGAQNLQKIAPVQERALANWILVQEALGTSPTHRQIRELGESILNLEGGDLSLGKRWIHSFLERNPEIKTKRQYKIDNARINGATTEIISKFFEKLDLPAIKYIKPENRWNMDEAGIMEGQGLNGMVLGSSKRRFIQKKQPGSRTWTSFIECISATGRALLPLVIFKGKTLQQQWFPIKLDNYEGWEFTATDNGWTTDSTGLEWLKEVFIPQSAPTRPKEARLLVLDGHGSHETTQFMLECFKNNIHLLFLPPHTSHVLQPLDLSIFSPLKKEYRYHLNTLDSLTDSTPIGKRNFLACYQNARLKALTLRNITSGWKASGLWPQNRAKPLLSRLLLENSNQEVVYQNPVSDDDPELQWNIHSSFIAWKTPQKGSDIRKYADIMEKVDETDIPTRRLLFRKIQKGFDAKDYELVQSKKRIKQLEQKLEEIIPKKRRMVKTSPNSRFAGIEAIYQAQIEAGDREIEIKDSDSGPKEGWSESGVLNFAGYHKSHSYIIP
;
A
#
# COMPACT_ATOMS: atom_id res chain seq x y z
N MET A 1 -46.04 -36.69 -47.35
CA MET A 1 -46.12 -35.63 -48.38
C MET A 1 -47.47 -34.92 -48.23
N PRO A 2 -47.73 -33.77 -48.88
CA PRO A 2 -47.02 -32.50 -48.80
C PRO A 2 -47.98 -31.33 -48.43
N ARG A 3 -47.45 -30.09 -48.28
CA ARG A 3 -48.16 -28.77 -48.38
C ARG A 3 -49.40 -28.46 -47.50
N CYS A 4 -49.51 -27.16 -47.17
CA CYS A 4 -50.71 -26.40 -46.75
C CYS A 4 -51.28 -26.58 -45.33
N GLY A 5 -51.78 -25.46 -44.78
CA GLY A 5 -52.53 -25.33 -43.52
C GLY A 5 -51.69 -24.99 -42.26
N ILE A 6 -52.21 -24.30 -41.22
CA ILE A 6 -53.35 -23.37 -41.12
C ILE A 6 -53.27 -22.60 -39.75
N PHE A 7 -53.73 -21.34 -39.71
CA PHE A 7 -54.14 -20.50 -38.53
C PHE A 7 -53.43 -20.58 -37.15
N SER A 8 -52.66 -19.53 -36.84
CA SER A 8 -52.85 -18.53 -35.74
C SER A 8 -53.30 -18.90 -34.29
N LEU A 9 -52.62 -18.24 -33.31
CA LEU A 9 -53.12 -17.78 -31.99
C LEU A 9 -53.39 -18.87 -30.90
N PRO A 10 -53.63 -18.52 -29.61
CA PRO A 10 -52.61 -17.92 -28.74
C PRO A 10 -52.53 -18.50 -27.28
N GLY A 11 -51.37 -18.29 -26.64
CA GLY A 11 -51.11 -18.10 -25.19
C GLY A 11 -51.88 -18.85 -24.07
N GLY A 12 -51.16 -19.52 -23.15
CA GLY A 12 -51.75 -19.93 -21.86
C GLY A 12 -50.92 -20.87 -20.97
N CYS A 13 -50.19 -20.30 -20.00
CA CYS A 13 -49.67 -20.87 -18.74
C CYS A 13 -49.96 -22.35 -18.35
N ARG A 14 -48.90 -23.16 -18.09
CA ARG A 14 -48.51 -23.62 -16.72
C ARG A 14 -47.33 -24.62 -16.65
N ASN A 15 -46.49 -24.40 -15.63
CA ASN A 15 -45.76 -25.33 -14.75
C ASN A 15 -45.30 -26.74 -15.20
N THR A 16 -43.98 -26.90 -15.28
CA THR A 16 -43.14 -27.96 -14.63
C THR A 16 -43.54 -29.45 -14.70
N LEU A 17 -42.67 -30.31 -15.26
CA LEU A 17 -41.75 -31.19 -14.49
C LEU A 17 -40.86 -32.10 -15.38
N PHE A 18 -39.65 -32.39 -14.86
CA PHE A 18 -38.78 -33.56 -15.07
C PHE A 18 -38.18 -34.02 -16.43
N GLN A 19 -36.90 -34.42 -16.30
CA GLN A 19 -36.16 -35.54 -16.95
C GLN A 19 -35.51 -35.42 -18.35
N ASN A 20 -34.17 -35.53 -18.30
CA ASN A 20 -33.30 -36.48 -19.04
C ASN A 20 -32.80 -36.20 -20.48
N ILE A 21 -31.46 -36.28 -20.61
CA ILE A 21 -30.67 -37.04 -21.65
C ILE A 21 -30.74 -36.52 -23.12
N SER A 22 -29.64 -36.36 -23.89
CA SER A 22 -28.20 -36.35 -23.60
C SER A 22 -27.32 -35.92 -24.80
N TRP A 23 -26.13 -35.36 -24.51
CA TRP A 23 -24.85 -35.48 -25.26
C TRP A 23 -24.56 -34.65 -26.54
N SER A 24 -23.23 -34.52 -26.79
CA SER A 24 -22.54 -33.89 -27.93
C SER A 24 -22.59 -32.33 -27.99
N GLN A 25 -21.51 -31.56 -28.22
CA GLN A 25 -20.06 -31.85 -28.32
C GLN A 25 -19.20 -30.84 -27.51
N ARG A 26 -17.89 -31.14 -27.36
CA ARG A 26 -16.78 -30.24 -26.95
C ARG A 26 -15.86 -30.05 -28.18
N PRO A 27 -14.90 -29.09 -28.24
CA PRO A 27 -14.22 -28.33 -27.16
C PRO A 27 -14.40 -26.79 -27.33
N SER A 28 -13.63 -25.84 -26.76
CA SER A 28 -12.34 -25.83 -26.02
C SER A 28 -12.22 -24.61 -25.05
N LEU A 29 -11.31 -24.74 -24.06
CA LEU A 29 -10.55 -23.69 -23.32
C LEU A 29 -11.05 -22.22 -23.40
N ARG A 30 -11.51 -21.52 -22.33
CA ARG A 30 -10.84 -21.15 -21.03
C ARG A 30 -9.43 -20.55 -21.24
N ILE A 31 -9.10 -19.34 -20.77
CA ILE A 31 -8.96 -18.91 -19.36
C ILE A 31 -9.08 -17.35 -19.27
N PRO A 32 -9.55 -16.76 -18.15
CA PRO A 32 -9.95 -15.35 -18.08
C PRO A 32 -8.88 -14.38 -17.53
N VAL A 33 -9.17 -13.07 -17.59
CA VAL A 33 -8.55 -12.04 -16.74
C VAL A 33 -9.66 -11.20 -16.09
N ASN A 34 -9.66 -11.11 -14.76
CA ASN A 34 -10.62 -10.31 -13.98
C ASN A 34 -9.97 -9.00 -13.46
N TYR A 35 -10.80 -8.15 -12.87
CA TYR A 35 -10.60 -6.75 -12.50
C TYR A 35 -9.39 -6.41 -11.58
N SER A 36 -8.52 -5.54 -12.10
CA SER A 36 -8.26 -4.16 -11.58
C SER A 36 -7.56 -3.89 -10.22
N LYS A 37 -7.07 -2.64 -10.12
CA LYS A 37 -6.76 -1.83 -8.91
C LYS A 37 -5.42 -2.16 -8.18
N ILE A 38 -4.54 -1.18 -7.95
CA ILE A 38 -4.56 -0.10 -6.93
C ILE A 38 -4.57 -0.73 -5.53
N THR A 39 -3.60 -0.54 -4.62
CA THR A 39 -3.09 0.70 -3.97
C THR A 39 -1.68 0.42 -3.35
N THR A 40 -0.82 1.27 -2.72
CA THR A 40 -0.77 2.69 -2.28
C THR A 40 0.71 3.16 -2.11
N CYS A 41 0.92 4.46 -1.83
CA CYS A 41 1.94 5.02 -0.90
C CYS A 41 3.45 5.10 -1.23
N SER A 42 4.26 5.89 -0.48
CA SER A 42 4.19 7.32 -0.06
C SER A 42 5.45 7.69 0.79
N TYR A 43 5.46 8.85 1.50
CA TYR A 43 6.52 9.49 2.32
C TYR A 43 7.57 10.30 1.50
N LEU A 44 7.78 11.62 1.71
CA LEU A 44 8.28 12.42 2.86
C LEU A 44 9.83 12.39 2.97
N SER A 45 10.55 13.47 3.36
CA SER A 45 10.13 14.74 4.01
C SER A 45 10.84 16.01 3.46
N LYS A 46 10.52 17.19 4.03
CA LYS A 46 11.06 18.54 3.70
C LYS A 46 12.22 18.96 4.62
N LYS A 47 13.01 19.96 4.19
CA LYS A 47 13.37 21.13 5.01
C LYS A 47 13.60 22.38 4.15
N GLU A 48 13.36 23.56 4.71
CA GLU A 48 13.43 24.89 4.07
C GLU A 48 14.26 25.85 4.94
N THR A 49 14.90 26.85 4.33
CA THR A 49 15.60 27.97 5.00
C THR A 49 15.59 29.21 4.09
N SER A 50 15.43 30.42 4.65
CA SER A 50 15.43 31.67 3.85
C SER A 50 15.95 32.88 4.65
N LYS A 51 16.97 33.56 4.06
CA LYS A 51 17.34 35.01 4.16
C LYS A 51 17.56 35.60 5.59
N SER A 52 18.79 36.04 5.93
CA SER A 52 19.43 37.36 5.62
C SER A 52 19.23 38.34 6.80
N VAL A 53 20.24 39.10 7.30
CA VAL A 53 20.74 40.39 6.74
C VAL A 53 21.99 40.93 7.50
N ARG A 54 22.94 41.53 6.75
CA ARG A 54 24.01 42.53 7.09
C ARG A 54 25.16 42.28 8.12
N SER A 55 26.22 43.07 7.85
CA SER A 55 27.38 43.49 8.68
C SER A 55 28.37 42.41 9.15
N GLN A 56 29.67 42.68 9.32
CA GLN A 56 30.69 43.58 8.72
C GLN A 56 31.96 43.38 9.59
N HIS A 57 33.16 43.54 9.02
CA HIS A 57 34.45 43.79 9.71
C HIS A 57 34.85 43.06 11.01
N GLY A 58 36.01 42.40 10.96
CA GLY A 58 37.14 42.96 11.72
C GLY A 58 37.92 42.06 12.69
N ARG A 59 39.10 41.60 12.20
CA ARG A 59 40.37 41.41 12.94
C ARG A 59 40.48 40.33 14.04
N ASN A 60 41.52 39.52 13.85
CA ASN A 60 42.17 38.62 14.81
C ASN A 60 42.49 39.27 16.17
N LEU A 61 42.56 38.44 17.23
CA LEU A 61 43.66 38.49 18.19
C LEU A 61 43.85 37.14 18.93
N HIS A 62 44.98 37.01 19.61
CA HIS A 62 45.66 35.77 20.00
C HIS A 62 45.17 35.07 21.29
N ASN A 63 45.42 33.75 21.36
CA ASN A 63 45.86 32.95 22.55
C ASN A 63 44.94 32.96 23.80
N ILE A 64 44.91 31.94 24.67
CA ILE A 64 46.01 31.30 25.42
C ILE A 64 45.73 29.79 25.66
N LYS A 65 46.80 28.99 25.84
CA LYS A 65 46.77 27.57 26.26
C LYS A 65 46.88 27.45 27.79
N ALA A 66 46.22 26.48 28.41
CA ALA A 66 46.79 25.71 29.54
C ALA A 66 46.02 24.39 29.87
N ARG A 67 46.81 23.36 30.23
CA ARG A 67 46.49 22.17 31.06
C ARG A 67 47.20 22.40 32.41
N ALA A 68 46.99 21.69 33.54
CA ALA A 68 46.07 20.62 33.96
C ALA A 68 45.51 20.99 35.39
N ILE A 69 45.05 20.14 36.32
CA ILE A 69 45.61 18.93 36.97
C ILE A 69 44.39 18.21 37.65
N SER A 70 44.06 16.97 37.29
CA SER A 70 44.34 15.70 38.02
C SER A 70 43.83 15.57 39.48
N ALA A 71 42.92 14.59 39.71
CA ALA A 71 42.70 13.91 40.98
C ALA A 71 42.10 12.50 40.70
N THR A 72 42.47 11.47 41.48
CA THR A 72 42.13 10.06 41.22
C THR A 72 41.91 9.25 42.50
N MET A 73 40.79 8.51 42.58
CA MET A 73 40.54 7.27 43.36
C MET A 73 39.10 6.78 42.99
N SER A 74 38.66 5.52 43.17
CA SER A 74 39.29 4.20 42.97
C SER A 74 38.19 3.11 43.07
N ASP A 75 38.28 2.07 42.25
CA ASP A 75 37.62 0.74 42.33
C ASP A 75 36.16 0.56 42.81
N ALA A 76 35.35 -0.03 41.91
CA ALA A 76 34.71 -1.34 42.18
C ALA A 76 34.24 -2.00 40.86
N LYS A 77 34.66 -3.25 40.60
CA LYS A 77 34.23 -4.06 39.44
C LYS A 77 33.32 -5.20 39.89
N VAL A 78 32.11 -5.29 39.33
CA VAL A 78 31.36 -6.55 39.21
C VAL A 78 30.71 -6.60 37.83
N SER A 79 31.43 -7.13 36.83
CA SER A 79 30.95 -7.33 35.48
C SER A 79 30.44 -8.76 35.29
N ASN A 80 29.12 -8.95 35.31
CA ASN A 80 28.53 -10.23 34.90
C ASN A 80 28.81 -10.49 33.42
N ILE A 81 29.28 -11.70 33.10
CA ILE A 81 29.47 -12.13 31.72
C ILE A 81 28.11 -12.59 31.18
N THR A 82 27.47 -11.73 30.38
CA THR A 82 26.47 -12.14 29.39
C THR A 82 27.13 -12.12 28.02
N GLU A 83 27.07 -13.23 27.30
CA GLU A 83 27.53 -13.31 25.91
C GLU A 83 26.57 -12.53 25.00
N ASP A 84 26.81 -11.23 24.84
CA ASP A 84 26.14 -10.41 23.83
C ASP A 84 26.51 -10.92 22.43
N VAL A 85 25.62 -11.71 21.84
CA VAL A 85 25.66 -12.02 20.40
C VAL A 85 25.60 -10.69 19.64
N PRO A 86 26.66 -10.28 18.91
CA PRO A 86 26.72 -8.94 18.37
C PRO A 86 25.58 -8.68 17.37
N SER A 87 24.73 -7.71 17.68
CA SER A 87 23.81 -7.15 16.68
C SER A 87 24.64 -6.65 15.49
N PRO A 88 24.27 -6.98 14.24
CA PRO A 88 25.15 -6.82 13.09
C PRO A 88 25.50 -5.34 12.89
N VAL A 89 26.75 -4.99 13.18
CA VAL A 89 27.26 -3.62 13.11
C VAL A 89 27.08 -3.09 11.69
N LEU A 90 26.24 -2.06 11.56
CA LEU A 90 25.91 -1.49 10.26
C LEU A 90 27.13 -0.79 9.68
N THR A 91 27.69 -1.35 8.61
CA THR A 91 28.89 -0.79 7.97
C THR A 91 28.66 0.68 7.55
N PRO A 92 29.52 1.60 8.01
CA PRO A 92 29.45 3.00 7.61
C PRO A 92 29.91 3.18 6.16
N TYR A 93 29.51 4.28 5.54
CA TYR A 93 30.03 4.67 4.23
C TYR A 93 31.50 5.11 4.34
N VAL A 94 32.35 4.54 3.50
CA VAL A 94 33.74 4.97 3.28
C VAL A 94 33.85 5.45 1.84
N PRO A 95 34.41 6.64 1.56
CA PRO A 95 34.59 7.11 0.19
C PRO A 95 35.55 6.21 -0.59
N PRO A 96 35.35 6.02 -1.91
CA PRO A 96 36.18 5.14 -2.73
C PRO A 96 37.62 5.64 -2.80
N THR A 97 38.55 4.88 -2.21
CA THR A 97 40.00 5.17 -2.21
C THR A 97 40.71 4.74 -3.50
N THR A 98 40.06 3.94 -4.35
CA THR A 98 40.62 3.37 -5.58
C THR A 98 39.70 3.56 -6.78
N GLY A 99 40.27 3.51 -7.99
CA GLY A 99 39.53 3.63 -9.25
C GLY A 99 39.29 5.08 -9.69
N LEU A 100 38.44 5.28 -10.70
CA LEU A 100 38.23 6.60 -11.31
C LEU A 100 37.68 7.64 -10.31
N LEU A 101 36.86 7.20 -9.35
CA LEU A 101 36.22 8.08 -8.38
C LEU A 101 37.19 8.75 -7.40
N SER A 102 38.34 8.13 -7.08
CA SER A 102 39.32 8.74 -6.16
C SER A 102 40.10 9.89 -6.78
N LYS A 103 40.03 10.06 -8.10
CA LYS A 103 40.63 11.20 -8.84
C LYS A 103 39.67 12.39 -9.02
N LEU A 104 38.40 12.25 -8.64
CA LEU A 104 37.40 13.32 -8.79
C LEU A 104 37.36 14.25 -7.57
N PRO A 105 37.04 15.54 -7.73
CA PRO A 105 36.79 16.44 -6.60
C PRO A 105 35.70 15.87 -5.67
N SER A 106 35.90 15.95 -4.36
CA SER A 106 34.97 15.44 -3.33
C SER A 106 33.48 15.82 -3.57
N PRO A 107 33.13 17.06 -4.01
CA PRO A 107 31.74 17.41 -4.32
C PRO A 107 31.13 16.68 -5.55
N TRP A 108 31.96 16.11 -6.43
CA TRP A 108 31.53 15.42 -7.65
C TRP A 108 31.34 13.91 -7.45
N VAL A 109 32.06 13.30 -6.51
CA VAL A 109 31.98 11.86 -6.20
C VAL A 109 30.53 11.38 -6.00
N PRO A 110 29.64 12.08 -5.26
CA PRO A 110 28.24 11.65 -5.10
C PRO A 110 27.41 11.65 -6.39
N TYR A 111 27.77 12.46 -7.40
CA TYR A 111 27.11 12.44 -8.71
C TYR A 111 27.70 11.34 -9.62
N ALA A 112 29.00 11.10 -9.52
CA ALA A 112 29.66 10.01 -10.26
C ALA A 112 29.22 8.61 -9.77
N GLU A 113 28.98 8.44 -8.46
CA GLU A 113 28.30 7.27 -7.89
C GLU A 113 26.82 7.17 -8.32
N LEU A 114 26.13 8.30 -8.52
CA LEU A 114 24.72 8.34 -8.90
C LEU A 114 24.52 7.80 -10.33
N ILE A 115 25.40 8.18 -11.26
CA ILE A 115 25.43 7.65 -12.63
C ILE A 115 26.07 6.26 -12.77
N ARG A 116 26.56 5.68 -11.67
CA ARG A 116 27.27 4.38 -11.63
C ARG A 116 28.57 4.34 -12.44
N LEU A 117 29.34 5.43 -12.41
CA LEU A 117 30.66 5.52 -13.06
C LEU A 117 31.69 4.52 -12.47
N ASP A 118 31.43 4.01 -11.28
CA ASP A 118 32.15 2.91 -10.61
C ASP A 118 31.77 1.50 -11.11
N LYS A 119 30.65 1.36 -11.83
CA LYS A 119 30.07 0.07 -12.25
C LYS A 119 29.62 0.11 -13.73
N PRO A 120 30.57 0.26 -14.69
CA PRO A 120 30.28 0.52 -16.10
C PRO A 120 29.61 -0.63 -16.87
N ALA A 121 29.46 -1.83 -16.29
CA ALA A 121 28.77 -2.98 -16.91
C ALA A 121 27.38 -2.61 -17.48
N GLY A 122 26.62 -1.79 -16.74
CA GLY A 122 25.30 -1.33 -17.21
C GLY A 122 25.34 -0.34 -18.39
N THR A 123 26.50 0.28 -18.66
CA THR A 123 26.72 1.12 -19.85
C THR A 123 27.09 0.24 -21.05
N TYR A 124 27.98 -0.73 -20.86
CA TYR A 124 28.33 -1.68 -21.92
C TYR A 124 27.11 -2.47 -22.41
N TYR A 125 26.25 -2.94 -21.50
CA TYR A 125 24.98 -3.60 -21.86
C TYR A 125 24.00 -2.72 -22.66
N LEU A 126 24.02 -1.39 -22.47
CA LEU A 126 23.20 -0.46 -23.26
C LEU A 126 23.87 -0.11 -24.60
N PHE A 127 25.20 -0.19 -24.67
CA PHE A 127 26.00 0.11 -25.86
C PHE A 127 26.06 -1.05 -26.86
N PHE A 128 26.20 -2.30 -26.40
CA PHE A 128 26.35 -3.47 -27.28
C PHE A 128 25.26 -3.59 -28.35
N PRO A 129 23.95 -3.39 -28.05
CA PRO A 129 22.91 -3.41 -29.08
C PRO A 129 23.09 -2.33 -30.17
N CYS A 130 23.60 -1.13 -29.82
CA CYS A 130 23.94 -0.08 -30.79
C CYS A 130 25.15 -0.48 -31.66
N LEU A 131 26.16 -1.12 -31.05
CA LEU A 131 27.35 -1.57 -31.77
C LEU A 131 27.01 -2.73 -32.73
N PHE A 132 26.19 -3.69 -32.30
CA PHE A 132 25.74 -4.79 -33.15
C PHE A 132 24.94 -4.30 -34.36
N SER A 133 24.01 -3.36 -34.16
CA SER A 133 23.22 -2.82 -35.27
C SER A 133 24.05 -1.93 -36.20
N THR A 134 24.96 -1.12 -35.68
CA THR A 134 25.89 -0.32 -36.52
C THR A 134 26.78 -1.22 -37.36
N LEU A 135 27.36 -2.28 -36.79
CA LEU A 135 28.21 -3.23 -37.52
C LEU A 135 27.44 -4.10 -38.52
N LEU A 136 26.19 -4.46 -38.23
CA LEU A 136 25.34 -5.24 -39.14
C LEU A 136 24.71 -4.37 -40.25
N ALA A 137 24.53 -3.07 -40.00
CA ALA A 137 24.04 -2.10 -40.98
C ALA A 137 25.15 -1.60 -41.93
N ALA A 138 26.40 -1.52 -41.49
CA ALA A 138 27.50 -0.98 -42.30
C ALA A 138 27.69 -1.67 -43.67
N PRO A 139 27.55 -3.01 -43.81
CA PRO A 139 27.61 -3.70 -45.11
C PRO A 139 26.42 -3.51 -46.05
N LEU A 140 25.34 -2.86 -45.61
CA LEU A 140 24.11 -2.68 -46.41
C LEU A 140 24.07 -1.35 -47.18
N THR A 141 24.93 -0.38 -46.86
CA THR A 141 24.97 0.90 -47.59
C THR A 141 25.72 0.77 -48.91
N VAL A 142 25.32 1.57 -49.90
CA VAL A 142 26.03 1.70 -51.18
C VAL A 142 26.36 3.18 -51.41
N PRO A 143 27.65 3.59 -51.40
CA PRO A 143 28.84 2.80 -51.07
C PRO A 143 28.86 2.33 -49.60
N MET A 144 29.68 1.33 -49.31
CA MET A 144 29.79 0.73 -47.97
C MET A 144 30.45 1.69 -46.96
N VAL A 145 29.92 1.76 -45.74
CA VAL A 145 30.39 2.72 -44.72
C VAL A 145 31.87 2.49 -44.37
N SER A 146 32.66 3.57 -44.31
CA SER A 146 34.09 3.49 -43.96
C SER A 146 34.32 3.07 -42.49
N PRO A 147 35.44 2.38 -42.17
CA PRO A 147 35.73 1.97 -40.79
C PRO A 147 35.83 3.15 -39.82
N LEU A 148 36.32 4.30 -40.29
CA LEU A 148 36.40 5.53 -39.50
C LEU A 148 35.00 6.05 -39.13
N THR A 149 34.06 6.01 -40.08
CA THR A 149 32.64 6.38 -39.84
C THR A 149 31.98 5.40 -38.88
N VAL A 150 32.19 4.09 -39.04
CA VAL A 150 31.68 3.06 -38.11
C VAL A 150 32.20 3.28 -36.69
N VAL A 151 33.48 3.59 -36.51
CA VAL A 151 34.07 3.92 -35.21
C VAL A 151 33.50 5.23 -34.65
N GLY A 152 33.35 6.28 -35.45
CA GLY A 152 32.75 7.56 -35.03
C GLY A 152 31.31 7.41 -34.54
N THR A 153 30.46 6.75 -35.33
CA THR A 153 29.07 6.40 -34.98
C THR A 153 29.02 5.56 -33.69
N SER A 154 29.93 4.60 -33.54
CA SER A 154 30.04 3.78 -32.33
C SER A 154 30.46 4.58 -31.09
N LEU A 155 31.38 5.54 -31.22
CA LEU A 155 31.82 6.42 -30.12
C LEU A 155 30.71 7.40 -29.70
N LEU A 156 29.91 7.90 -30.65
CA LEU A 156 28.69 8.67 -30.36
C LEU A 156 27.66 7.82 -29.61
N PHE A 157 27.40 6.59 -30.06
CA PHE A 157 26.51 5.67 -29.34
C PHE A 157 27.02 5.29 -27.95
N PHE A 158 28.33 5.08 -27.76
CA PHE A 158 28.92 4.83 -26.44
C PHE A 158 28.75 6.03 -25.50
N SER A 159 28.98 7.25 -26.01
CA SER A 159 28.79 8.49 -25.27
C SER A 159 27.32 8.71 -24.88
N GLY A 160 26.40 8.44 -25.81
CA GLY A 160 24.96 8.46 -25.56
C GLY A 160 24.55 7.41 -24.52
N ALA A 161 25.05 6.17 -24.64
CA ALA A 161 24.79 5.09 -23.69
C ALA A 161 25.29 5.43 -22.27
N LEU A 162 26.47 6.05 -22.14
CA LEU A 162 27.01 6.49 -20.84
C LEU A 162 26.10 7.52 -20.16
N ILE A 163 25.67 8.54 -20.91
CA ILE A 163 24.81 9.61 -20.39
C ILE A 163 23.40 9.09 -20.08
N MET A 164 22.79 8.33 -21.00
CA MET A 164 21.42 7.82 -20.84
C MET A 164 21.33 6.71 -19.80
N ARG A 165 22.35 5.84 -19.66
CA ARG A 165 22.44 4.91 -18.52
C ARG A 165 22.52 5.68 -17.20
N GLY A 166 23.35 6.72 -17.15
CA GLY A 166 23.44 7.62 -16.01
C GLY A 166 22.08 8.24 -15.65
N ALA A 167 21.34 8.77 -16.63
CA ALA A 167 20.02 9.37 -16.42
C ALA A 167 19.01 8.33 -15.91
N GLY A 168 18.99 7.13 -16.50
CA GLY A 168 18.15 6.01 -16.05
C GLY A 168 18.47 5.56 -14.62
N CYS A 169 19.75 5.56 -14.23
CA CYS A 169 20.16 5.31 -12.84
C CYS A 169 19.71 6.42 -11.88
N THR A 170 19.87 7.70 -12.26
CA THR A 170 19.38 8.82 -11.43
C THR A 170 17.86 8.78 -11.24
N ILE A 171 17.09 8.49 -12.30
CA ILE A 171 15.63 8.35 -12.24
C ILE A 171 15.23 7.15 -11.37
N ASN A 172 15.90 6.00 -11.52
CA ASN A 172 15.65 4.83 -10.69
C ASN A 172 15.89 5.12 -9.21
N ASP A 173 17.03 5.71 -8.85
CA ASP A 173 17.36 6.07 -7.45
C ASP A 173 16.40 7.15 -6.90
N LEU A 174 15.84 8.01 -7.75
CA LEU A 174 14.83 9.01 -7.36
C LEU A 174 13.46 8.39 -7.04
N TRP A 175 13.10 7.29 -7.74
CA TRP A 175 11.84 6.54 -7.53
C TRP A 175 11.96 5.50 -6.40
N ASP A 176 13.10 4.80 -6.31
CA ASP A 176 13.39 3.78 -5.30
C ASP A 176 13.90 4.38 -3.97
N ARG A 177 14.02 5.72 -3.86
CA ARG A 177 14.55 6.46 -2.70
C ARG A 177 13.95 6.09 -1.32
N ASN A 178 12.72 5.57 -1.29
CA ASN A 178 12.01 5.17 -0.07
C ASN A 178 12.21 3.68 0.28
N LEU A 179 12.73 2.90 -0.67
CA LEU A 179 13.02 1.47 -0.54
C LEU A 179 14.51 1.25 -0.29
N ASP A 180 15.38 1.96 -1.01
CA ASP A 180 16.84 1.83 -0.92
C ASP A 180 17.42 1.95 0.51
N PRO A 181 16.96 2.87 1.39
CA PRO A 181 17.46 2.93 2.78
C PRO A 181 17.27 1.63 3.58
N ASN A 182 16.28 0.82 3.22
CA ASN A 182 15.91 -0.41 3.92
C ASN A 182 16.62 -1.67 3.37
N VAL A 183 17.28 -1.55 2.21
CA VAL A 183 17.94 -2.69 1.53
C VAL A 183 19.44 -2.65 1.76
N THR A 184 19.99 -3.75 2.28
CA THR A 184 21.38 -3.88 2.76
C THR A 184 22.42 -3.41 1.74
N ARG A 185 22.16 -3.70 0.45
CA ARG A 185 23.05 -3.38 -0.68
C ARG A 185 22.95 -1.94 -1.18
N THR A 186 21.81 -1.27 -0.99
CA THR A 186 21.52 0.00 -1.70
C THR A 186 21.34 1.21 -0.78
N ARG A 187 21.27 0.99 0.55
CA ARG A 187 21.30 2.04 1.58
C ARG A 187 22.41 3.09 1.42
N LEU A 188 23.56 2.70 0.87
CA LEU A 188 24.71 3.58 0.67
C LEU A 188 24.67 4.42 -0.63
N ARG A 189 23.60 4.31 -1.45
CA ARG A 189 23.42 5.13 -2.67
C ARG A 189 23.36 6.64 -2.33
N PRO A 190 23.82 7.54 -3.24
CA PRO A 190 23.92 8.97 -2.94
C PRO A 190 22.61 9.65 -2.51
N ILE A 191 21.47 9.26 -3.08
CA ILE A 191 20.14 9.79 -2.68
C ILE A 191 19.69 9.16 -1.35
N ALA A 192 19.83 7.83 -1.19
CA ALA A 192 19.42 7.10 0.02
C ALA A 192 20.19 7.54 1.28
N ARG A 193 21.49 7.84 1.16
CA ARG A 193 22.32 8.40 2.24
C ARG A 193 22.24 9.91 2.40
N GLY A 194 21.41 10.60 1.60
CA GLY A 194 21.21 12.06 1.66
C GLY A 194 22.36 12.93 1.11
N ALA A 195 23.37 12.34 0.45
CA ALA A 195 24.49 13.09 -0.13
C ALA A 195 24.10 13.92 -1.36
N VAL A 196 23.09 13.49 -2.12
CA VAL A 196 22.46 14.27 -3.20
C VAL A 196 20.97 14.43 -2.89
N SER A 197 20.49 15.68 -2.84
CA SER A 197 19.06 15.93 -2.57
C SER A 197 18.20 15.61 -3.81
N PRO A 198 16.92 15.21 -3.64
CA PRO A 198 16.04 14.87 -4.77
C PRO A 198 15.92 15.97 -5.84
N PHE A 199 15.96 17.25 -5.44
CA PHE A 199 15.96 18.37 -6.37
C PHE A 199 17.28 18.50 -7.15
N LYS A 200 18.43 18.32 -6.50
CA LYS A 200 19.74 18.29 -7.18
C LYS A 200 19.82 17.12 -8.17
N ALA A 201 19.32 15.95 -7.80
CA ALA A 201 19.23 14.79 -8.68
C ALA A 201 18.31 15.05 -9.89
N LEU A 202 17.17 15.73 -9.70
CA LEU A 202 16.26 16.09 -10.79
C LEU A 202 16.90 17.09 -11.78
N VAL A 203 17.52 18.16 -11.28
CA VAL A 203 18.24 19.15 -12.11
C VAL A 203 19.37 18.49 -12.89
N PHE A 204 20.15 17.63 -12.23
CA PHE A 204 21.22 16.86 -12.86
C PHE A 204 20.67 15.90 -13.94
N THR A 205 19.56 15.19 -13.67
CA THR A 205 18.86 14.36 -14.68
C THR A 205 18.45 15.20 -15.89
N GLY A 206 17.92 16.42 -15.67
CA GLY A 206 17.59 17.35 -16.76
C GLY A 206 18.81 17.67 -17.63
N GLY A 207 19.95 17.98 -17.02
CA GLY A 207 21.22 18.17 -17.74
C GLY A 207 21.68 16.93 -18.52
N GLN A 208 21.53 15.73 -17.95
CA GLN A 208 21.82 14.47 -18.65
C GLN A 208 20.89 14.24 -19.85
N LEU A 209 19.60 14.56 -19.74
CA LEU A 209 18.65 14.45 -20.85
C LEU A 209 18.91 15.48 -21.96
N PHE A 210 19.31 16.71 -21.61
CA PHE A 210 19.76 17.69 -22.61
C PHE A 210 21.05 17.25 -23.31
N ALA A 211 22.02 16.68 -22.60
CA ALA A 211 23.24 16.16 -23.21
C ALA A 211 22.97 14.91 -24.09
N GLY A 212 22.05 14.03 -23.67
CA GLY A 212 21.58 12.90 -24.47
C GLY A 212 20.86 13.35 -25.75
N LEU A 213 20.02 14.40 -25.66
CA LEU A 213 19.39 15.02 -26.82
C LEU A 213 20.41 15.69 -27.76
N ALA A 214 21.44 16.35 -27.22
CA ALA A 214 22.52 16.94 -28.02
C ALA A 214 23.35 15.89 -28.77
N ILE A 215 23.45 14.65 -28.27
CA ILE A 215 24.01 13.51 -29.00
C ILE A 215 23.00 12.96 -30.02
N LEU A 216 21.72 12.84 -29.66
CA LEU A 216 20.68 12.37 -30.59
C LEU A 216 20.55 13.27 -31.84
N LEU A 217 20.73 14.58 -31.68
CA LEU A 217 20.71 15.57 -32.75
C LEU A 217 21.98 15.58 -33.64
N GLN A 218 23.00 14.78 -33.34
CA GLN A 218 24.16 14.56 -34.23
C GLN A 218 23.95 13.38 -35.20
N PHE A 219 22.89 12.59 -35.01
CA PHE A 219 22.48 11.54 -35.95
C PHE A 219 21.48 12.07 -36.99
N PRO A 220 21.29 11.38 -38.14
CA PRO A 220 20.26 11.72 -39.12
C PRO A 220 18.85 11.87 -38.49
N TYR A 221 18.04 12.81 -39.00
CA TYR A 221 16.80 13.24 -38.34
C TYR A 221 15.80 12.09 -38.10
N GLN A 222 15.84 11.04 -38.93
CA GLN A 222 15.07 9.80 -38.79
C GLN A 222 15.29 9.14 -37.41
N CYS A 223 16.52 9.21 -36.88
CA CYS A 223 16.86 8.68 -35.55
C CYS A 223 16.02 9.31 -34.43
N PHE A 224 15.59 10.56 -34.56
CA PHE A 224 14.69 11.18 -33.57
C PHE A 224 13.32 10.47 -33.52
N PHE A 225 12.79 10.09 -34.67
CA PHE A 225 11.52 9.37 -34.78
C PHE A 225 11.64 7.93 -34.30
N TYR A 226 12.71 7.22 -34.68
CA TYR A 226 12.97 5.85 -34.19
C TYR A 226 13.32 5.81 -32.69
N ALA A 227 13.94 6.86 -32.12
CA ALA A 227 14.23 6.93 -30.69
C ALA A 227 13.00 7.27 -29.83
N THR A 228 12.05 8.08 -30.34
CA THR A 228 10.93 8.60 -29.54
C THR A 228 10.06 7.51 -28.86
N PRO A 229 9.69 6.39 -29.53
CA PRO A 229 8.95 5.31 -28.87
C PRO A 229 9.67 4.62 -27.70
N SER A 230 11.01 4.67 -27.64
CA SER A 230 11.78 4.10 -26.52
C SER A 230 11.40 4.72 -25.17
N LEU A 231 11.00 6.00 -25.17
CA LEU A 231 10.60 6.76 -23.98
C LEU A 231 9.38 6.14 -23.28
N LEU A 232 8.49 5.48 -24.02
CA LEU A 232 7.35 4.74 -23.46
C LEU A 232 7.83 3.59 -22.57
N PHE A 233 8.79 2.80 -23.07
CA PHE A 233 9.36 1.68 -22.33
C PHE A 233 10.23 2.16 -21.15
N VAL A 234 11.00 3.23 -21.33
CA VAL A 234 11.82 3.84 -20.26
C VAL A 234 10.94 4.37 -19.12
N ALA A 235 9.80 4.98 -19.42
CA ALA A 235 8.82 5.40 -18.42
C ALA A 235 8.07 4.22 -17.78
N ALA A 236 7.85 3.12 -18.52
CA ALA A 236 7.14 1.93 -18.04
C ALA A 236 8.01 1.03 -17.14
N TYR A 237 9.33 0.93 -17.36
CA TYR A 237 10.21 0.02 -16.62
C TYR A 237 10.16 0.19 -15.08
N PRO A 238 10.21 1.42 -14.49
CA PRO A 238 10.07 1.61 -13.04
C PRO A 238 8.71 1.17 -12.49
N LEU A 239 7.65 1.20 -13.31
CA LEU A 239 6.31 0.70 -12.95
C LEU A 239 6.24 -0.84 -13.07
N ALA A 240 6.95 -1.45 -14.02
CA ALA A 240 6.94 -2.89 -14.25
C ALA A 240 7.30 -3.69 -12.98
N LYS A 241 8.30 -3.24 -12.21
CA LYS A 241 8.69 -3.84 -10.91
C LYS A 241 7.53 -3.96 -9.90
N ARG A 242 6.47 -3.15 -10.04
CA ARG A 242 5.32 -3.09 -9.13
C ARG A 242 4.09 -3.85 -9.65
N VAL A 243 4.09 -4.25 -10.92
CA VAL A 243 2.89 -4.78 -11.62
C VAL A 243 3.11 -6.19 -12.17
N THR A 244 4.33 -6.55 -12.59
CA THR A 244 4.64 -7.88 -13.18
C THR A 244 5.73 -8.62 -12.40
N HIS A 245 5.71 -9.96 -12.49
CA HIS A 245 6.80 -10.82 -12.05
C HIS A 245 8.00 -10.83 -13.02
N TYR A 246 7.90 -10.12 -14.16
CA TYR A 246 8.88 -10.14 -15.25
C TYR A 246 9.42 -8.74 -15.61
N PRO A 247 9.87 -7.89 -14.65
CA PRO A 247 10.44 -6.59 -14.97
C PRO A 247 11.68 -6.68 -15.88
N GLN A 248 12.40 -7.80 -15.85
CA GLN A 248 13.53 -8.13 -16.74
C GLN A 248 13.15 -8.02 -18.23
N PHE A 249 11.91 -8.39 -18.60
CA PHE A 249 11.46 -8.31 -20.00
C PHE A 249 11.24 -6.85 -20.43
N VAL A 250 10.67 -6.02 -19.56
CA VAL A 250 10.50 -4.57 -19.83
C VAL A 250 11.85 -3.85 -19.83
N LEU A 251 12.80 -4.27 -19.00
CA LEU A 251 14.19 -3.84 -19.11
C LEU A 251 14.79 -4.24 -20.46
N GLY A 252 14.55 -5.48 -20.91
CA GLY A 252 14.94 -5.96 -22.25
C GLY A 252 14.47 -5.05 -23.37
N LEU A 253 13.19 -4.65 -23.37
CA LEU A 253 12.64 -3.73 -24.37
C LEU A 253 13.31 -2.35 -24.35
N THR A 254 13.75 -1.86 -23.18
CA THR A 254 14.46 -0.57 -23.08
C THR A 254 15.92 -0.66 -23.51
N PHE A 255 16.65 -1.67 -23.04
CA PHE A 255 18.08 -1.83 -23.32
C PHE A 255 18.37 -2.23 -24.76
N SER A 256 17.50 -3.05 -25.35
CA SER A 256 17.68 -3.56 -26.71
C SER A 256 17.40 -2.52 -27.78
N TRP A 257 16.84 -1.35 -27.44
CA TRP A 257 16.45 -0.34 -28.43
C TRP A 257 17.60 0.15 -29.31
N GLY A 258 18.84 0.06 -28.82
CA GLY A 258 20.05 0.29 -29.62
C GLY A 258 20.14 -0.59 -30.87
N ALA A 259 19.55 -1.79 -30.87
CA ALA A 259 19.50 -2.69 -32.01
C ALA A 259 18.69 -2.12 -33.20
N ILE A 260 17.81 -1.14 -32.95
CA ILE A 260 17.04 -0.44 -33.99
C ILE A 260 17.81 0.78 -34.49
N MET A 261 18.59 1.44 -33.63
CA MET A 261 19.17 2.77 -33.91
C MET A 261 20.33 2.76 -34.91
N GLY A 262 21.10 1.67 -35.04
CA GLY A 262 22.29 1.63 -35.90
C GLY A 262 22.01 1.79 -37.40
N PHE A 263 20.89 1.25 -37.89
CA PHE A 263 20.48 1.33 -39.29
C PHE A 263 20.17 2.77 -39.75
N PRO A 264 19.22 3.50 -39.13
CA PRO A 264 18.95 4.90 -39.50
C PRO A 264 20.10 5.85 -39.13
N ALA A 265 21.00 5.47 -38.22
CA ALA A 265 22.21 6.24 -37.94
C ALA A 265 23.24 6.20 -39.09
N LEU A 266 23.21 5.13 -39.91
CA LEU A 266 23.98 5.02 -41.15
C LEU A 266 23.16 5.39 -42.41
N GLY A 267 21.96 5.95 -42.23
CA GLY A 267 21.10 6.43 -43.31
C GLY A 267 20.13 5.41 -43.92
N ILE A 268 20.09 4.18 -43.41
CA ILE A 268 19.16 3.13 -43.88
C ILE A 268 17.79 3.35 -43.23
N ASP A 269 16.77 3.63 -44.02
CA ASP A 269 15.40 3.76 -43.51
C ASP A 269 14.69 2.41 -43.43
N LEU A 270 14.36 2.01 -42.20
CA LEU A 270 13.74 0.71 -41.89
C LEU A 270 12.30 0.57 -42.41
N LEU A 271 11.68 1.64 -42.90
CA LEU A 271 10.36 1.58 -43.54
C LEU A 271 10.43 1.35 -45.05
N SER A 272 11.59 1.52 -45.70
CA SER A 272 11.78 1.26 -47.14
C SER A 272 12.50 -0.05 -47.42
N ASP A 273 13.44 -0.47 -46.57
CA ASP A 273 14.18 -1.73 -46.70
C ASP A 273 13.60 -2.83 -45.80
N SER A 274 12.96 -3.83 -46.42
CA SER A 274 12.36 -4.98 -45.75
C SER A 274 13.38 -6.00 -45.22
N ALA A 275 14.58 -6.08 -45.80
CA ALA A 275 15.68 -6.91 -45.31
C ALA A 275 16.28 -6.27 -44.04
N ALA A 276 16.58 -4.97 -44.07
CA ALA A 276 17.01 -4.24 -42.88
C ALA A 276 15.95 -4.26 -41.77
N LEU A 277 14.66 -4.14 -42.09
CA LEU A 277 13.56 -4.22 -41.12
C LEU A 277 13.47 -5.59 -40.44
N THR A 278 13.52 -6.68 -41.22
CA THR A 278 13.45 -8.05 -40.67
C THR A 278 14.69 -8.40 -39.86
N ALA A 279 15.88 -8.03 -40.36
CA ALA A 279 17.13 -8.15 -39.62
C ALA A 279 17.11 -7.38 -38.29
N THR A 280 16.62 -6.13 -38.30
CA THR A 280 16.44 -5.30 -37.11
C THR A 280 15.48 -5.94 -36.11
N GLY A 281 14.35 -6.47 -36.58
CA GLY A 281 13.37 -7.16 -35.73
C GLY A 281 13.96 -8.38 -35.02
N PHE A 282 14.70 -9.22 -35.75
CA PHE A 282 15.39 -10.38 -35.19
C PHE A 282 16.54 -9.98 -34.24
N LEU A 283 17.35 -8.99 -34.60
CA LEU A 283 18.45 -8.50 -33.76
C LEU A 283 17.92 -7.86 -32.47
N TYR A 284 16.85 -7.08 -32.52
CA TYR A 284 16.18 -6.51 -31.35
C TYR A 284 15.64 -7.63 -30.44
N ALA A 285 14.91 -8.60 -31.00
CA ALA A 285 14.39 -9.73 -30.22
C ALA A 285 15.49 -10.60 -29.60
N SER A 286 16.62 -10.79 -30.30
CA SER A 286 17.81 -11.47 -29.78
C SER A 286 18.40 -10.74 -28.57
N ASN A 287 18.56 -9.42 -28.66
CA ASN A 287 19.04 -8.59 -27.55
C ASN A 287 18.05 -8.55 -26.36
N VAL A 288 16.75 -8.62 -26.61
CA VAL A 288 15.73 -8.73 -25.53
C VAL A 288 15.91 -10.06 -24.79
N ALA A 289 16.08 -11.17 -25.51
CA ALA A 289 16.35 -12.48 -24.90
C ALA A 289 17.66 -12.48 -24.09
N TRP A 290 18.73 -11.91 -24.64
CA TRP A 290 20.01 -11.74 -23.93
C TRP A 290 19.85 -10.91 -22.65
N THR A 291 19.08 -9.82 -22.70
CA THR A 291 18.84 -8.96 -21.54
C THR A 291 18.08 -9.67 -20.43
N VAL A 292 17.03 -10.43 -20.75
CA VAL A 292 16.33 -11.24 -19.74
C VAL A 292 17.28 -12.29 -19.15
N LEU A 293 18.17 -12.88 -19.95
CA LEU A 293 19.13 -13.88 -19.51
C LEU A 293 20.12 -13.30 -18.48
N TYR A 294 20.83 -12.21 -18.80
CA TYR A 294 21.82 -11.66 -17.87
C TYR A 294 21.19 -10.96 -16.66
N ASP A 295 20.05 -10.28 -16.81
CA ASP A 295 19.39 -9.62 -15.68
C ASP A 295 18.67 -10.63 -14.76
N MET A 296 18.29 -11.81 -15.27
CA MET A 296 17.86 -12.94 -14.44
C MET A 296 19.01 -13.47 -13.58
N ILE A 297 20.24 -13.56 -14.09
CA ILE A 297 21.43 -13.93 -13.27
C ILE A 297 21.67 -12.88 -12.18
N TYR A 298 21.62 -11.59 -12.53
CA TYR A 298 21.77 -10.48 -11.58
C TYR A 298 20.67 -10.49 -10.49
N ALA A 299 19.42 -10.77 -10.85
CA ALA A 299 18.30 -10.83 -9.91
C ALA A 299 18.44 -11.87 -8.79
N HIS A 300 19.26 -12.92 -8.97
CA HIS A 300 19.55 -13.90 -7.90
C HIS A 300 20.42 -13.30 -6.78
N MET A 301 21.05 -12.13 -6.98
CA MET A 301 21.78 -11.42 -5.93
C MET A 301 20.86 -10.85 -4.83
N ASP A 302 19.67 -10.36 -5.21
CA ASP A 302 18.75 -9.66 -4.31
C ASP A 302 17.60 -10.54 -3.80
N ILE A 303 17.44 -11.77 -4.32
CA ILE A 303 16.30 -12.68 -4.04
C ILE A 303 15.91 -12.83 -2.55
N LYS A 304 16.89 -12.77 -1.64
CA LYS A 304 16.68 -12.86 -0.18
C LYS A 304 16.11 -11.59 0.46
N ASP A 305 16.38 -10.43 -0.13
CA ASP A 305 15.87 -9.14 0.35
C ASP A 305 14.58 -8.77 -0.43
N ASP A 306 14.48 -9.12 -1.71
CA ASP A 306 13.23 -9.10 -2.49
C ASP A 306 12.10 -9.88 -1.79
N ALA A 307 12.40 -11.11 -1.32
CA ALA A 307 11.44 -11.94 -0.61
C ALA A 307 10.94 -11.32 0.72
N LYS A 308 11.82 -10.62 1.45
CA LYS A 308 11.44 -9.89 2.68
C LYS A 308 10.63 -8.63 2.37
N ALA A 309 10.92 -7.98 1.25
CA ALA A 309 10.25 -6.76 0.79
C ALA A 309 8.93 -7.03 0.03
N GLY A 310 8.59 -8.30 -0.22
CA GLY A 310 7.40 -8.70 -0.99
C GLY A 310 7.49 -8.42 -2.50
N ILE A 311 8.71 -8.26 -3.03
CA ILE A 311 8.96 -7.89 -4.42
C ILE A 311 8.78 -9.11 -5.35
N LYS A 312 8.07 -8.89 -6.46
CA LYS A 312 7.72 -9.92 -7.44
C LYS A 312 8.78 -10.03 -8.54
N SER A 313 9.78 -10.89 -8.34
CA SER A 313 10.90 -11.10 -9.26
C SER A 313 10.83 -12.43 -10.02
N ILE A 314 11.40 -12.50 -11.23
CA ILE A 314 11.45 -13.73 -12.04
C ILE A 314 12.25 -14.83 -11.35
N ALA A 315 13.33 -14.47 -10.66
CA ALA A 315 14.18 -15.37 -9.89
C ALA A 315 13.39 -16.02 -8.74
N LEU A 316 12.60 -15.21 -8.02
CA LEU A 316 11.73 -15.71 -6.94
C LEU A 316 10.62 -16.65 -7.45
N ARG A 317 10.15 -16.46 -8.68
CA ARG A 317 9.11 -17.33 -9.29
C ARG A 317 9.68 -18.66 -9.81
N HIS A 318 10.95 -18.70 -10.19
CA HIS A 318 11.53 -19.82 -10.95
C HIS A 318 12.86 -20.36 -10.40
N ASP A 319 13.20 -20.08 -9.14
CA ASP A 319 14.47 -20.46 -8.47
C ASP A 319 14.90 -21.93 -8.73
N ALA A 320 13.95 -22.87 -8.65
CA ALA A 320 14.20 -24.30 -8.91
C ALA A 320 14.50 -24.65 -10.39
N GLN A 321 14.14 -23.79 -11.34
CA GLN A 321 14.24 -24.04 -12.80
C GLN A 321 15.10 -23.01 -13.55
N THR A 322 15.71 -22.02 -12.88
CA THR A 322 16.46 -20.92 -13.51
C THR A 322 17.41 -21.38 -14.62
N LYS A 323 18.23 -22.43 -14.41
CA LYS A 323 19.18 -22.88 -15.46
C LYS A 323 18.50 -23.42 -16.72
N GLN A 324 17.29 -23.98 -16.62
CA GLN A 324 16.51 -24.40 -17.80
C GLN A 324 16.03 -23.17 -18.59
N ILE A 325 15.52 -22.15 -17.89
CA ILE A 325 15.05 -20.89 -18.50
C ILE A 325 16.21 -20.12 -19.14
N LEU A 326 17.37 -20.01 -18.47
CA LEU A 326 18.57 -19.39 -19.04
C LEU A 326 19.04 -20.12 -20.31
N THR A 327 18.95 -21.45 -20.33
CA THR A 327 19.31 -22.26 -21.52
C THR A 327 18.33 -22.01 -22.68
N GLY A 328 17.02 -21.95 -22.39
CA GLY A 328 16.01 -21.59 -23.39
C GLY A 328 16.24 -20.19 -23.97
N LEU A 329 16.47 -19.19 -23.11
CA LEU A 329 16.79 -17.83 -23.53
C LEU A 329 18.07 -17.74 -24.37
N ALA A 330 19.10 -18.54 -24.07
CA ALA A 330 20.32 -18.60 -24.87
C ALA A 330 20.03 -19.14 -26.28
N ILE A 331 19.29 -20.26 -26.39
CA ILE A 331 18.90 -20.85 -27.67
C ILE A 331 18.06 -19.84 -28.48
N THR A 332 17.11 -19.15 -27.84
CA THR A 332 16.31 -18.09 -28.47
C THR A 332 17.18 -16.92 -28.95
N GLN A 333 18.12 -16.43 -28.13
CA GLN A 333 19.06 -15.38 -28.52
C GLN A 333 19.87 -15.79 -29.76
N ILE A 334 20.49 -16.97 -29.74
CA ILE A 334 21.37 -17.44 -30.81
C ILE A 334 20.57 -17.66 -32.10
N GLY A 335 19.41 -18.31 -32.04
CA GLY A 335 18.55 -18.54 -33.20
C GLY A 335 18.08 -17.24 -33.86
N LEU A 336 17.72 -16.23 -33.06
CA LEU A 336 17.33 -14.90 -33.55
C LEU A 336 18.55 -14.12 -34.10
N LEU A 337 19.74 -14.27 -33.52
CA LEU A 337 20.96 -13.66 -34.05
C LEU A 337 21.32 -14.26 -35.42
N THR A 338 21.24 -15.60 -35.56
CA THR A 338 21.42 -16.29 -36.84
C THR A 338 20.40 -15.81 -37.87
N ALA A 339 19.11 -15.68 -37.49
CA ALA A 339 18.07 -15.17 -38.39
C ALA A 339 18.33 -13.73 -38.85
N ALA A 340 18.84 -12.86 -37.97
CA ALA A 340 19.25 -11.50 -38.34
C ALA A 340 20.41 -11.50 -39.36
N GLY A 341 21.41 -12.37 -39.19
CA GLY A 341 22.51 -12.51 -40.17
C GLY A 341 22.04 -13.04 -41.52
N VAL A 342 21.14 -14.04 -41.54
CA VAL A 342 20.56 -14.58 -42.77
C VAL A 342 19.77 -13.51 -43.53
N ALA A 343 18.99 -12.67 -42.84
CA ALA A 343 18.24 -11.58 -43.46
C ALA A 343 19.10 -10.50 -44.13
N VAL A 344 20.36 -10.33 -43.69
CA VAL A 344 21.34 -9.37 -44.23
C VAL A 344 22.28 -9.99 -45.28
N GLY A 345 22.23 -11.32 -45.46
CA GLY A 345 23.26 -12.03 -46.22
C GLY A 345 24.65 -11.84 -45.59
N ALA A 346 24.75 -12.01 -44.26
CA ALA A 346 26.02 -11.99 -43.54
C ALA A 346 26.92 -13.17 -43.96
N GLY A 347 28.24 -12.98 -43.86
CA GLY A 347 29.23 -13.97 -44.27
C GLY A 347 29.43 -15.12 -43.26
N PRO A 348 30.29 -16.10 -43.58
CA PRO A 348 30.61 -17.21 -42.69
C PRO A 348 31.29 -16.76 -41.39
N VAL A 349 31.96 -15.59 -41.40
CA VAL A 349 32.64 -15.03 -40.22
C VAL A 349 31.63 -14.60 -39.16
N PHE A 350 30.51 -13.98 -39.56
CA PHE A 350 29.38 -13.69 -38.68
C PHE A 350 28.83 -14.96 -38.01
N PHE A 351 28.60 -16.02 -38.77
CA PHE A 351 27.99 -17.25 -38.23
C PHE A 351 28.94 -18.03 -37.31
N VAL A 352 30.21 -18.21 -37.70
CA VAL A 352 31.18 -18.95 -36.88
C VAL A 352 31.65 -18.12 -35.68
N GLY A 353 32.09 -16.89 -35.92
CA GLY A 353 32.63 -16.01 -34.88
C GLY A 353 31.54 -15.42 -33.97
N GLY A 354 30.51 -14.83 -34.57
CA GLY A 354 29.42 -14.17 -33.83
C GLY A 354 28.47 -15.17 -33.18
N CYS A 355 27.74 -15.96 -33.98
CA CYS A 355 26.74 -16.90 -33.47
C CYS A 355 27.36 -18.09 -32.72
N GLY A 356 28.41 -18.72 -33.29
CA GLY A 356 29.15 -19.80 -32.64
C GLY A 356 29.85 -19.36 -31.35
N GLY A 357 30.51 -18.20 -31.38
CA GLY A 357 31.13 -17.60 -30.19
C GLY A 357 30.13 -17.23 -29.10
N ALA A 358 28.96 -16.69 -29.45
CA ALA A 358 27.86 -16.47 -28.52
C ALA A 358 27.39 -17.79 -27.88
N ALA A 359 27.22 -18.85 -28.67
CA ALA A 359 26.79 -20.16 -28.18
C ALA A 359 27.76 -20.73 -27.13
N VAL A 360 29.07 -20.70 -27.41
CA VAL A 360 30.11 -21.18 -26.48
C VAL A 360 30.15 -20.34 -25.20
N THR A 361 30.15 -19.01 -25.31
CA THR A 361 30.28 -18.11 -24.16
C THR A 361 29.06 -18.18 -23.22
N LEU A 362 27.84 -18.22 -23.78
CA LEU A 362 26.59 -18.40 -23.03
C LEU A 362 26.53 -19.78 -22.36
N ALA A 363 26.88 -20.85 -23.07
CA ALA A 363 26.88 -22.21 -22.51
C ALA A 363 27.89 -22.36 -21.35
N VAL A 364 29.09 -21.78 -21.49
CA VAL A 364 30.10 -21.76 -20.42
C VAL A 364 29.61 -20.98 -19.20
N MET A 365 28.98 -19.82 -19.39
CA MET A 365 28.37 -19.02 -18.32
C MET A 365 27.28 -19.81 -17.59
N ILE A 366 26.30 -20.35 -18.30
CA ILE A 366 25.17 -21.08 -17.71
C ILE A 366 25.65 -22.35 -16.98
N LYS A 367 26.67 -23.04 -17.51
CA LYS A 367 27.29 -24.20 -16.85
C LYS A 367 27.99 -23.79 -15.55
N LYS A 368 28.87 -22.78 -15.59
CA LYS A 368 29.74 -22.39 -14.46
C LYS A 368 29.03 -21.60 -13.36
N VAL A 369 28.03 -20.76 -13.67
CA VAL A 369 27.45 -19.84 -12.68
C VAL A 369 26.77 -20.58 -11.50
N ASN A 370 27.14 -20.19 -10.28
CA ASN A 370 26.55 -20.65 -9.03
C ASN A 370 25.56 -19.60 -8.50
N LEU A 371 24.29 -19.79 -8.87
CA LEU A 371 23.18 -18.88 -8.54
C LEU A 371 22.97 -18.61 -7.04
N LYS A 372 23.54 -19.45 -6.15
CA LYS A 372 23.49 -19.25 -4.69
C LYS A 372 24.57 -18.29 -4.16
N SER A 373 25.54 -17.91 -5.00
CA SER A 373 26.69 -17.07 -4.62
C SER A 373 26.58 -15.67 -5.22
N VAL A 374 26.24 -14.69 -4.38
CA VAL A 374 26.11 -13.26 -4.75
C VAL A 374 27.37 -12.72 -5.43
N LYS A 375 28.57 -13.19 -5.01
CA LYS A 375 29.85 -12.79 -5.63
C LYS A 375 30.04 -13.35 -7.03
N ASP A 376 29.59 -14.59 -7.28
CA ASP A 376 29.73 -15.26 -8.57
C ASP A 376 28.71 -14.74 -9.58
N CYS A 377 27.46 -14.52 -9.17
CA CYS A 377 26.45 -13.84 -10.00
C CYS A 377 26.93 -12.44 -10.42
N TRP A 378 27.57 -11.68 -9.53
CA TRP A 378 28.17 -10.38 -9.88
C TRP A 378 29.34 -10.53 -10.86
N TRP A 379 30.23 -11.52 -10.67
CA TRP A 379 31.35 -11.77 -11.57
C TRP A 379 30.87 -12.12 -12.99
N TRP A 380 29.87 -12.98 -13.11
CA TRP A 380 29.27 -13.34 -14.41
C TRP A 380 28.46 -12.21 -15.04
N PHE A 381 27.76 -11.39 -14.25
CA PHE A 381 27.09 -10.19 -14.77
C PHE A 381 28.07 -9.15 -15.32
N VAL A 382 29.21 -8.91 -14.64
CA VAL A 382 30.20 -7.92 -15.11
C VAL A 382 31.05 -8.46 -16.26
N ASN A 383 31.63 -9.66 -16.12
CA ASN A 383 32.57 -10.18 -17.12
C ASN A 383 31.85 -10.90 -18.27
N GLY A 384 30.72 -11.56 -18.03
CA GLY A 384 29.89 -12.16 -19.07
C GLY A 384 29.31 -11.12 -20.04
N CYS A 385 29.14 -9.86 -19.60
CA CYS A 385 28.86 -8.71 -20.46
C CYS A 385 29.93 -8.55 -21.54
N LEU A 386 31.19 -8.37 -21.11
CA LEU A 386 32.33 -8.11 -21.99
C LEU A 386 32.73 -9.34 -22.82
N ILE A 387 32.64 -10.54 -22.24
CA ILE A 387 32.93 -11.80 -22.93
C ILE A 387 31.89 -12.03 -24.03
N THR A 388 30.60 -12.15 -23.69
CA THR A 388 29.56 -12.49 -24.68
C THR A 388 29.38 -11.36 -25.69
N GLY A 389 29.29 -10.11 -25.21
CA GLY A 389 29.11 -8.93 -26.06
C GLY A 389 30.32 -8.67 -26.96
N GLY A 390 31.53 -8.75 -26.40
CA GLY A 390 32.77 -8.58 -27.15
C GLY A 390 32.97 -9.66 -28.21
N THR A 391 32.64 -10.93 -27.92
CA THR A 391 32.68 -12.00 -28.92
C THR A 391 31.68 -11.78 -30.06
N ILE A 392 30.45 -11.34 -29.77
CA ILE A 392 29.48 -10.99 -30.83
C ILE A 392 29.99 -9.79 -31.64
N SER A 393 30.45 -8.71 -31.00
CA SER A 393 31.02 -7.55 -31.69
C SER A 393 32.22 -7.90 -32.57
N ALA A 394 33.11 -8.79 -32.12
CA ALA A 394 34.25 -9.26 -32.90
C ALA A 394 33.81 -10.11 -34.10
N GLY A 395 32.78 -10.94 -33.95
CA GLY A 395 32.20 -11.72 -35.06
C GLY A 395 31.58 -10.84 -36.15
N ILE A 396 30.70 -9.89 -35.77
CA ILE A 396 30.05 -8.98 -36.74
C ILE A 396 31.08 -8.01 -37.34
N GLY A 397 32.00 -7.48 -36.53
CA GLY A 397 33.07 -6.58 -36.98
C GLY A 397 34.09 -7.27 -37.89
N GLY A 398 34.37 -8.55 -37.66
CA GLY A 398 35.18 -9.38 -38.55
C GLY A 398 34.50 -9.62 -39.91
N ASP A 399 33.18 -9.90 -39.91
CA ASP A 399 32.40 -10.05 -41.15
C ASP A 399 32.38 -8.76 -41.98
N TYR A 400 32.14 -7.62 -41.31
CA TYR A 400 32.25 -6.29 -41.92
C TYR A 400 33.65 -6.01 -42.48
N LEU A 401 34.72 -6.30 -41.73
CA LEU A 401 36.09 -6.02 -42.18
C LEU A 401 36.51 -6.92 -43.36
N VAL A 402 36.15 -8.20 -43.34
CA VAL A 402 36.40 -9.12 -44.47
C VAL A 402 35.68 -8.61 -45.72
N ARG A 403 34.39 -8.28 -45.62
CA ARG A 403 33.62 -7.72 -46.75
C ARG A 403 34.18 -6.38 -47.22
N TYR A 404 34.73 -5.56 -46.32
CA TYR A 404 35.39 -4.30 -46.68
C TYR A 404 36.68 -4.50 -47.47
N VAL A 405 37.52 -5.47 -47.07
CA VAL A 405 38.75 -5.82 -47.81
C VAL A 405 38.40 -6.51 -49.14
N GLU A 406 37.48 -7.47 -49.16
CA GLU A 406 37.00 -8.11 -50.39
C GLU A 406 36.44 -7.10 -51.39
N ARG A 407 35.71 -6.07 -50.90
CA ARG A 407 35.19 -5.00 -51.76
C ARG A 407 36.29 -4.11 -52.30
N ALA A 408 37.27 -3.72 -51.48
CA ALA A 408 38.42 -2.94 -51.93
C ALA A 408 39.29 -3.72 -52.94
N GLU A 409 39.62 -4.99 -52.67
CA GLU A 409 40.34 -5.85 -53.61
C GLU A 409 39.57 -6.03 -54.95
N SER A 410 38.23 -5.97 -54.94
CA SER A 410 37.41 -5.98 -56.16
C SER A 410 37.35 -4.65 -56.92
N GLU A 411 37.75 -3.54 -56.30
CA GLU A 411 37.76 -2.19 -56.88
C GLU A 411 39.20 -1.70 -57.22
N GLU A 412 40.26 -2.44 -56.84
CA GLU A 412 41.68 -2.23 -57.21
C GLU A 412 42.30 -3.19 -58.28
N PRO A 413 41.59 -3.81 -59.25
CA PRO A 413 42.12 -4.90 -60.08
C PRO A 413 43.05 -4.46 -61.24
N GLU A 414 44.05 -3.62 -60.99
CA GLU A 414 45.09 -3.29 -61.99
C GLU A 414 46.53 -3.13 -61.46
N VAL A 415 46.79 -3.20 -60.13
CA VAL A 415 48.14 -2.92 -59.57
C VAL A 415 48.78 -4.08 -58.77
N GLU A 416 48.09 -4.73 -57.82
CA GLU A 416 48.76 -5.61 -56.82
C GLU A 416 48.99 -7.07 -57.31
N ASN A 417 48.88 -7.35 -58.61
CA ASN A 417 48.97 -8.72 -59.18
C ASN A 417 50.41 -9.31 -59.18
N GLU A 418 51.44 -8.52 -58.85
CA GLU A 418 52.83 -9.02 -58.81
C GLU A 418 53.26 -9.61 -57.45
N ARG A 419 52.61 -9.24 -56.34
CA ARG A 419 53.14 -9.55 -54.99
C ARG A 419 52.66 -10.86 -54.36
N ARG A 420 51.50 -11.40 -54.74
CA ARG A 420 50.97 -12.67 -54.17
C ARG A 420 51.65 -13.96 -54.70
N LYS A 421 52.87 -13.88 -55.26
CA LYS A 421 53.71 -15.06 -55.60
C LYS A 421 54.73 -15.48 -54.52
N SER A 422 54.95 -14.67 -53.48
CA SER A 422 56.04 -14.91 -52.51
C SER A 422 55.60 -14.95 -51.04
N SER A 423 54.75 -15.92 -50.64
CA SER A 423 54.65 -16.45 -49.24
C SER A 423 53.67 -17.64 -49.07
N PHE A 424 53.60 -18.60 -49.99
CA PHE A 424 52.75 -19.81 -49.82
C PHE A 424 53.52 -21.05 -49.30
N THR A 425 54.68 -20.85 -48.67
CA THR A 425 55.69 -21.90 -48.44
C THR A 425 55.90 -22.26 -46.95
N LEU A 426 55.05 -21.77 -46.03
CA LEU A 426 55.28 -21.91 -44.58
C LEU A 426 54.10 -22.47 -43.76
N TYR A 427 53.26 -23.33 -44.35
CA TYR A 427 52.12 -23.98 -43.66
C TYR A 427 52.22 -25.52 -43.56
N VAL A 428 53.37 -26.12 -43.90
CA VAL A 428 53.49 -27.57 -44.18
C VAL A 428 54.30 -28.36 -43.13
N ILE A 429 54.99 -27.69 -42.18
CA ILE A 429 56.03 -28.34 -41.34
C ILE A 429 55.60 -28.61 -39.87
N LEU A 430 54.55 -27.98 -39.35
CA LEU A 430 54.15 -28.08 -37.92
C LEU A 430 52.83 -28.84 -37.70
N ALA A 431 52.66 -29.97 -38.38
CA ALA A 431 51.47 -30.83 -38.28
C ALA A 431 51.78 -32.34 -38.13
N ALA A 432 52.98 -32.70 -37.67
CA ALA A 432 53.40 -34.08 -37.44
C ALA A 432 54.26 -34.22 -36.17
N LEU A 433 54.17 -35.40 -35.53
CA LEU A 433 54.84 -35.81 -34.28
C LEU A 433 54.31 -35.08 -33.01
N ASN A 434 54.00 -35.75 -31.89
CA ASN A 434 53.96 -37.19 -31.64
C ASN A 434 52.91 -37.58 -30.57
N ASN A 435 52.66 -38.88 -30.38
CA ASN A 435 51.45 -39.44 -29.75
C ASN A 435 51.79 -40.52 -28.69
N THR A 436 50.77 -41.09 -27.99
CA THR A 436 50.83 -42.27 -27.05
C THR A 436 51.57 -42.06 -25.70
N SER A 437 51.31 -42.71 -24.54
CA SER A 437 50.21 -43.50 -23.90
C SER A 437 50.44 -43.45 -22.33
N SER A 438 49.96 -44.20 -21.31
CA SER A 438 49.25 -45.48 -21.07
C SER A 438 48.52 -45.46 -19.67
N ALA A 439 47.98 -46.61 -19.20
CA ALA A 439 47.34 -46.83 -17.86
C ALA A 439 47.54 -48.32 -17.40
N PRO A 440 46.91 -48.92 -16.35
CA PRO A 440 46.11 -48.41 -15.21
C PRO A 440 46.75 -48.73 -13.81
N PRO A 441 46.46 -49.77 -12.95
CA PRO A 441 45.20 -50.31 -12.39
C PRO A 441 45.12 -50.64 -10.85
N GLN A 442 43.90 -50.52 -10.28
CA GLN A 442 43.23 -51.45 -9.31
C GLN A 442 43.55 -51.58 -7.78
N VAL A 443 42.56 -52.21 -7.08
CA VAL A 443 42.55 -52.90 -5.76
C VAL A 443 41.86 -52.19 -4.56
N SER A 444 41.28 -53.00 -3.65
CA SER A 444 40.19 -52.69 -2.69
C SER A 444 40.47 -53.12 -1.23
N LYS A 445 39.63 -52.67 -0.26
CA LYS A 445 38.99 -53.49 0.82
C LYS A 445 38.13 -52.65 1.79
N THR A 446 37.33 -53.34 2.64
CA THR A 446 36.34 -52.76 3.59
C THR A 446 36.52 -53.31 5.04
N PRO A 447 35.51 -53.43 5.94
CA PRO A 447 35.53 -53.04 7.38
C PRO A 447 35.92 -54.24 8.32
N PRO A 448 35.60 -54.36 9.65
CA PRO A 448 34.90 -53.53 10.67
C PRO A 448 35.80 -53.38 11.96
N PRO A 449 35.39 -53.42 13.27
CA PRO A 449 34.08 -53.32 13.96
C PRO A 449 33.98 -52.45 15.27
N ILE A 450 32.72 -52.27 15.70
CA ILE A 450 32.12 -52.19 17.07
C ILE A 450 33.04 -52.23 18.32
N SER A 451 32.79 -51.33 19.29
CA SER A 451 32.75 -51.65 20.74
C SER A 451 31.96 -50.60 21.55
N SER A 452 31.47 -50.97 22.74
CA SER A 452 30.61 -50.20 23.64
C SER A 452 31.27 -49.92 24.99
N THR A 453 30.89 -48.84 25.69
CA THR A 453 31.00 -48.77 27.16
C THR A 453 29.89 -47.89 27.74
N GLU A 454 29.45 -48.22 28.95
CA GLU A 454 28.23 -47.71 29.59
C GLU A 454 28.44 -46.62 30.65
N LEU A 455 27.32 -46.03 31.06
CA LEU A 455 26.98 -45.50 32.39
C LEU A 455 28.08 -44.88 33.27
N ARG A 456 27.82 -43.64 33.70
CA ARG A 456 27.84 -43.34 35.14
C ARG A 456 26.65 -42.49 35.58
N THR A 457 25.90 -43.01 36.54
CA THR A 457 24.64 -42.42 37.03
C THR A 457 24.87 -41.55 38.28
N HIS A 458 24.17 -40.42 38.37
CA HIS A 458 23.83 -39.82 39.67
C HIS A 458 22.33 -39.94 39.92
N LYS A 459 21.96 -40.76 40.92
CA LYS A 459 20.59 -40.82 41.44
C LYS A 459 20.36 -39.69 42.43
N LEU A 460 19.36 -38.83 42.18
CA LEU A 460 18.58 -38.25 43.27
C LEU A 460 17.36 -39.14 43.50
N ALA A 461 17.04 -39.44 44.76
CA ALA A 461 15.85 -40.19 45.11
C ALA A 461 14.61 -39.27 45.03
N MET A 462 13.58 -39.70 44.31
CA MET A 462 12.30 -39.00 44.29
C MET A 462 11.42 -39.43 45.46
N THR A 463 11.02 -38.48 46.31
CA THR A 463 9.89 -38.65 47.23
C THR A 463 8.57 -38.45 46.49
N LYS A 464 7.58 -39.31 46.75
CA LYS A 464 6.25 -39.21 46.15
C LYS A 464 5.50 -37.99 46.72
N PRO A 465 4.94 -37.07 45.92
CA PRO A 465 4.16 -35.95 46.43
C PRO A 465 2.80 -36.43 46.96
N TYR A 466 2.34 -35.82 48.06
CA TYR A 466 1.04 -36.07 48.69
C TYR A 466 0.11 -34.86 48.57
N THR A 467 -1.20 -35.10 48.54
CA THR A 467 -2.25 -34.09 48.35
C THR A 467 -3.01 -33.77 49.65
N GLU A 468 -3.90 -32.78 49.63
CA GLU A 468 -4.82 -32.52 50.75
C GLU A 468 -5.88 -33.62 50.90
N ASP A 469 -6.23 -34.32 49.82
CA ASP A 469 -7.20 -35.41 49.83
C ASP A 469 -6.59 -36.70 50.42
N ASP A 470 -5.31 -36.96 50.17
CA ASP A 470 -4.54 -37.99 50.89
C ASP A 470 -4.49 -37.70 52.39
N ILE A 471 -4.33 -36.43 52.79
CA ILE A 471 -4.37 -36.02 54.20
C ILE A 471 -5.78 -36.21 54.78
N ALA A 472 -6.84 -35.89 54.05
CA ALA A 472 -8.21 -36.12 54.50
C ALA A 472 -8.52 -37.62 54.67
N ALA A 473 -8.09 -38.46 53.72
CA ALA A 473 -8.22 -39.91 53.80
C ALA A 473 -7.43 -40.50 54.98
N ALA A 474 -6.19 -40.04 55.20
CA ALA A 474 -5.37 -40.45 56.33
C ALA A 474 -5.97 -40.02 57.69
N LEU A 475 -6.57 -38.83 57.78
CA LEU A 475 -7.28 -38.38 58.99
C LEU A 475 -8.54 -39.21 59.25
N PHE A 476 -9.30 -39.55 58.20
CA PHE A 476 -10.47 -40.43 58.30
C PHE A 476 -10.07 -41.86 58.74
N ALA A 477 -8.98 -42.40 58.20
CA ALA A 477 -8.44 -43.68 58.62
C ALA A 477 -8.00 -43.67 60.11
N ILE A 478 -7.39 -42.57 60.58
CA ILE A 478 -7.03 -42.41 62.00
C ILE A 478 -8.27 -42.33 62.89
N ALA A 479 -9.31 -41.61 62.47
CA ALA A 479 -10.61 -41.59 63.16
C ALA A 479 -11.28 -42.97 63.20
N GLY A 480 -11.09 -43.78 62.15
CA GLY A 480 -11.47 -45.20 62.09
C GLY A 480 -10.56 -46.16 62.87
N GLY A 481 -9.69 -45.65 63.76
CA GLY A 481 -8.84 -46.46 64.64
C GLY A 481 -7.45 -46.82 64.10
N MET A 482 -7.06 -46.34 62.91
CA MET A 482 -5.70 -46.56 62.41
C MET A 482 -4.66 -45.76 63.22
N SER A 483 -3.58 -46.39 63.66
CA SER A 483 -2.52 -45.65 64.35
C SER A 483 -1.84 -44.64 63.40
N MET A 484 -1.56 -43.43 63.90
CA MET A 484 -0.93 -42.37 63.11
C MET A 484 0.39 -42.82 62.45
N ARG A 485 1.15 -43.73 63.07
CA ARG A 485 2.38 -44.29 62.48
C ARG A 485 2.11 -45.14 61.23
N LYS A 486 1.01 -45.92 61.22
CA LYS A 486 0.58 -46.69 60.05
C LYS A 486 0.11 -45.74 58.94
N ALA A 487 -0.76 -44.78 59.26
CA ALA A 487 -1.27 -43.79 58.30
C ALA A 487 -0.13 -42.98 57.61
N CYS A 488 0.91 -42.58 58.33
CA CYS A 488 2.09 -41.93 57.74
C CYS A 488 2.80 -42.81 56.70
N SER A 489 2.88 -44.12 56.96
CA SER A 489 3.55 -45.08 56.07
C SER A 489 2.69 -45.50 54.88
N GLU A 490 1.38 -45.50 55.04
CA GLU A 490 0.40 -45.99 54.05
C GLU A 490 0.05 -44.91 53.01
N TYR A 491 -0.14 -43.66 53.46
CA TYR A 491 -0.40 -42.51 52.61
C TYR A 491 0.87 -41.72 52.23
N GLY A 492 2.04 -42.06 52.79
CA GLY A 492 3.33 -41.41 52.50
C GLY A 492 3.48 -39.98 53.06
N ILE A 493 2.65 -39.60 54.04
CA ILE A 493 2.59 -38.24 54.58
C ILE A 493 3.53 -38.08 55.79
N PRO A 494 4.32 -36.98 55.88
CA PRO A 494 5.14 -36.70 57.05
C PRO A 494 4.33 -36.61 58.35
N ARG A 495 4.79 -37.30 59.40
CA ARG A 495 4.13 -37.38 60.73
C ARG A 495 3.80 -36.02 61.34
N THR A 496 4.66 -35.02 61.12
CA THR A 496 4.43 -33.62 61.56
C THR A 496 3.22 -32.98 60.88
N THR A 497 2.97 -33.27 59.60
CA THR A 497 1.82 -32.73 58.87
C THR A 497 0.51 -33.30 59.40
N LEU A 498 0.42 -34.62 59.62
CA LEU A 498 -0.78 -35.26 60.18
C LEU A 498 -1.03 -34.81 61.64
N HIS A 499 0.00 -34.79 62.48
CA HIS A 499 -0.13 -34.36 63.87
C HIS A 499 -0.68 -32.93 63.98
N ASN A 500 -0.16 -31.99 63.16
CA ASN A 500 -0.63 -30.60 63.18
C ASN A 500 -2.12 -30.47 62.78
N ARG A 501 -2.62 -31.30 61.84
CA ARG A 501 -4.05 -31.29 61.47
C ARG A 501 -4.95 -31.87 62.55
N ILE A 502 -4.51 -32.90 63.26
CA ILE A 502 -5.24 -33.48 64.40
C ILE A 502 -5.39 -32.43 65.52
N ASN A 503 -4.34 -31.63 65.76
CA ASN A 503 -4.34 -30.52 66.72
C ASN A 503 -5.08 -29.27 66.21
N GLY A 504 -5.92 -29.39 65.17
CA GLY A 504 -6.77 -28.30 64.68
C GLY A 504 -6.08 -27.22 63.83
N HIS A 505 -4.77 -27.31 63.56
CA HIS A 505 -4.11 -26.33 62.69
C HIS A 505 -4.61 -26.46 61.25
N LEU A 506 -5.02 -25.33 60.66
CA LEU A 506 -5.40 -25.25 59.26
C LEU A 506 -4.25 -25.66 58.33
N SER A 507 -4.61 -26.10 57.12
CA SER A 507 -3.65 -26.21 56.01
C SER A 507 -2.85 -24.92 55.85
N HIS A 508 -1.55 -25.02 55.58
CA HIS A 508 -0.72 -23.86 55.22
C HIS A 508 -1.30 -23.08 54.02
N LYS A 509 -2.05 -23.75 53.12
CA LYS A 509 -2.79 -23.08 52.03
C LYS A 509 -4.02 -22.31 52.50
N LYS A 510 -4.72 -22.79 53.55
CA LYS A 510 -5.89 -22.12 54.15
C LYS A 510 -5.50 -21.02 55.14
N GLY A 511 -4.57 -21.28 56.06
CA GLY A 511 -4.07 -20.27 57.00
C GLY A 511 -3.42 -19.06 56.31
N ALA A 512 -2.77 -19.29 55.16
CA ALA A 512 -2.21 -18.21 54.35
C ALA A 512 -3.25 -17.42 53.51
N GLN A 513 -4.55 -17.75 53.54
CA GLN A 513 -5.57 -16.96 52.84
C GLN A 513 -5.69 -15.55 53.44
N ASN A 514 -5.60 -15.43 54.77
CA ASN A 514 -5.62 -14.14 55.47
C ASN A 514 -4.36 -13.28 55.23
N LEU A 515 -3.35 -13.82 54.53
CA LEU A 515 -2.12 -13.12 54.12
C LEU A 515 -2.12 -12.77 52.62
N GLN A 516 -3.22 -13.02 51.90
CA GLN A 516 -3.35 -12.65 50.49
C GLN A 516 -3.73 -11.17 50.38
N LYS A 517 -2.93 -10.40 49.62
CA LYS A 517 -3.18 -8.97 49.35
C LYS A 517 -4.39 -8.67 48.44
N ILE A 518 -5.00 -9.70 47.85
CA ILE A 518 -6.15 -9.61 46.95
C ILE A 518 -7.17 -10.64 47.45
N ALA A 519 -8.44 -10.26 47.54
CA ALA A 519 -9.47 -11.15 48.08
C ALA A 519 -9.73 -12.34 47.14
N PRO A 520 -10.00 -13.56 47.66
CA PRO A 520 -10.26 -14.73 46.82
C PRO A 520 -11.39 -14.57 45.79
N VAL A 521 -12.38 -13.69 46.08
CA VAL A 521 -13.47 -13.37 45.14
C VAL A 521 -12.98 -12.53 43.96
N GLN A 522 -12.11 -11.55 44.21
CA GLN A 522 -11.48 -10.73 43.16
C GLN A 522 -10.51 -11.57 42.33
N GLU A 523 -9.71 -12.42 42.99
CA GLU A 523 -8.77 -13.30 42.31
C GLU A 523 -9.50 -14.27 41.36
N ARG A 524 -10.65 -14.81 41.80
CA ARG A 524 -11.50 -15.67 40.96
C ARG A 524 -12.20 -14.90 39.84
N ALA A 525 -12.56 -13.64 40.04
CA ALA A 525 -13.10 -12.78 38.99
C ALA A 525 -12.04 -12.49 37.91
N LEU A 526 -10.80 -12.19 38.31
CA LEU A 526 -9.65 -12.04 37.41
C LEU A 526 -9.36 -13.35 36.67
N ALA A 527 -9.42 -14.51 37.34
CA ALA A 527 -9.24 -15.81 36.72
C ALA A 527 -10.30 -16.10 35.64
N ASN A 528 -11.57 -15.91 35.96
CA ASN A 528 -12.67 -16.03 34.99
C ASN A 528 -12.50 -15.08 33.79
N TRP A 529 -12.04 -13.85 34.01
CA TRP A 529 -11.76 -12.90 32.92
C TRP A 529 -10.61 -13.37 32.02
N ILE A 530 -9.52 -13.91 32.58
CA ILE A 530 -8.41 -14.48 31.80
C ILE A 530 -8.91 -15.63 30.90
N LEU A 531 -9.78 -16.52 31.40
CA LEU A 531 -10.36 -17.60 30.60
C LEU A 531 -11.26 -17.09 29.48
N VAL A 532 -12.08 -16.06 29.73
CA VAL A 532 -12.92 -15.44 28.69
C VAL A 532 -12.06 -14.73 27.64
N GLN A 533 -10.97 -14.06 28.03
CA GLN A 533 -10.03 -13.44 27.10
C GLN A 533 -9.25 -14.49 26.28
N GLU A 534 -8.86 -15.62 26.86
CA GLU A 534 -8.27 -16.73 26.09
C GLU A 534 -9.25 -17.28 25.04
N ALA A 535 -10.52 -17.51 25.41
CA ALA A 535 -11.54 -17.97 24.46
C ALA A 535 -11.83 -16.94 23.35
N LEU A 536 -11.66 -15.65 23.64
CA LEU A 536 -11.71 -14.55 22.67
C LEU A 536 -10.45 -14.46 21.78
N GLY A 537 -9.36 -15.15 22.12
CA GLY A 537 -8.08 -15.12 21.41
C GLY A 537 -7.13 -13.99 21.85
N THR A 538 -7.46 -13.28 22.92
CA THR A 538 -6.79 -12.09 23.46
C THR A 538 -6.14 -12.38 24.82
N SER A 539 -5.50 -13.54 24.95
CA SER A 539 -4.88 -14.02 26.20
C SER A 539 -3.89 -13.01 26.80
N PRO A 540 -4.14 -12.49 28.02
CA PRO A 540 -3.28 -11.47 28.63
C PRO A 540 -1.93 -12.05 29.06
N THR A 541 -0.86 -11.27 28.90
CA THR A 541 0.49 -11.65 29.30
C THR A 541 0.67 -11.66 30.83
N HIS A 542 1.68 -12.37 31.33
CA HIS A 542 2.07 -12.33 32.75
C HIS A 542 2.29 -10.91 33.29
N ARG A 543 2.79 -9.99 32.45
CA ARG A 543 2.95 -8.57 32.80
C ARG A 543 1.58 -7.90 32.98
N GLN A 544 0.68 -8.06 32.01
CA GLN A 544 -0.68 -7.50 32.06
C GLN A 544 -1.48 -8.04 33.26
N ILE A 545 -1.41 -9.33 33.55
CA ILE A 545 -2.09 -9.95 34.71
C ILE A 545 -1.58 -9.35 36.04
N ARG A 546 -0.27 -9.04 36.12
CA ARG A 546 0.30 -8.35 37.29
C ARG A 546 -0.14 -6.89 37.37
N GLU A 547 -0.06 -6.14 36.27
CA GLU A 547 -0.50 -4.73 36.20
C GLU A 547 -2.01 -4.61 36.54
N LEU A 548 -2.84 -5.60 36.16
CA LEU A 548 -4.22 -5.77 36.60
C LEU A 548 -4.35 -6.03 38.11
N GLY A 549 -3.58 -6.98 38.66
CA GLY A 549 -3.60 -7.29 40.09
C GLY A 549 -3.17 -6.11 40.97
N GLU A 550 -2.12 -5.39 40.58
CA GLU A 550 -1.66 -4.16 41.24
C GLU A 550 -2.71 -3.03 41.10
N SER A 551 -3.42 -2.95 39.97
CA SER A 551 -4.53 -2.00 39.79
C SER A 551 -5.77 -2.33 40.63
N ILE A 552 -6.14 -3.60 40.80
CA ILE A 552 -7.25 -4.04 41.66
C ILE A 552 -6.98 -3.66 43.11
N LEU A 553 -5.75 -3.88 43.57
CA LEU A 553 -5.31 -3.61 44.93
C LEU A 553 -5.24 -2.10 45.20
N ASN A 554 -4.65 -1.32 44.29
CA ASN A 554 -4.55 0.14 44.45
C ASN A 554 -5.93 0.85 44.44
N LEU A 555 -7.00 0.22 43.93
CA LEU A 555 -8.38 0.72 44.06
C LEU A 555 -8.95 0.60 45.49
N GLU A 556 -8.35 -0.22 46.36
CA GLU A 556 -8.73 -0.37 47.77
C GLU A 556 -7.93 0.56 48.72
N GLY A 557 -7.17 1.51 48.16
CA GLY A 557 -6.65 2.66 48.90
C GLY A 557 -5.21 2.56 49.43
N GLY A 558 -4.40 1.62 48.94
CA GLY A 558 -2.98 1.53 49.30
C GLY A 558 -2.05 1.41 48.09
N ASP A 559 -0.94 2.14 48.07
CA ASP A 559 0.09 2.06 47.02
C ASP A 559 1.01 0.85 47.26
N LEU A 560 0.51 -0.34 46.91
CA LEU A 560 0.98 -1.60 47.48
C LEU A 560 1.33 -2.65 46.41
N SER A 561 2.55 -2.56 45.88
CA SER A 561 3.08 -3.52 44.88
C SER A 561 2.92 -5.01 45.26
N LEU A 562 2.75 -5.85 44.25
CA LEU A 562 2.67 -7.30 44.40
C LEU A 562 4.08 -7.93 44.46
N GLY A 563 4.24 -8.94 45.33
CA GLY A 563 5.51 -9.63 45.51
C GLY A 563 5.97 -10.35 44.24
N LYS A 564 7.29 -10.45 44.01
CA LYS A 564 7.88 -11.04 42.78
C LYS A 564 7.39 -12.47 42.45
N ARG A 565 6.92 -13.23 43.45
CA ARG A 565 6.36 -14.59 43.28
C ARG A 565 4.84 -14.65 43.13
N TRP A 566 4.11 -13.53 43.19
CA TRP A 566 2.64 -13.54 43.23
C TRP A 566 2.01 -14.26 42.01
N ILE A 567 2.54 -14.05 40.80
CA ILE A 567 2.05 -14.73 39.58
C ILE A 567 2.17 -16.26 39.69
N HIS A 568 3.28 -16.76 40.25
CA HIS A 568 3.47 -18.20 40.48
C HIS A 568 2.38 -18.73 41.41
N SER A 569 2.18 -18.07 42.56
CA SER A 569 1.19 -18.51 43.54
C SER A 569 -0.26 -18.23 43.14
N PHE A 570 -0.52 -17.30 42.22
CA PHE A 570 -1.81 -17.14 41.55
C PHE A 570 -2.12 -18.37 40.67
N LEU A 571 -1.15 -18.84 39.87
CA LEU A 571 -1.28 -20.06 39.06
C LEU A 571 -1.39 -21.33 39.93
N GLU A 572 -0.71 -21.38 41.08
CA GLU A 572 -0.86 -22.48 42.07
C GLU A 572 -2.23 -22.50 42.77
N ARG A 573 -2.98 -21.38 42.77
CA ARG A 573 -4.32 -21.26 43.37
C ARG A 573 -5.46 -21.45 42.37
N ASN A 574 -5.23 -21.14 41.09
CA ASN A 574 -6.24 -21.17 40.03
C ASN A 574 -5.82 -22.18 38.93
N PRO A 575 -5.87 -23.50 39.21
CA PRO A 575 -5.32 -24.56 38.34
C PRO A 575 -5.98 -24.67 36.96
N GLU A 576 -7.15 -24.05 36.77
CA GLU A 576 -7.78 -23.78 35.48
C GLU A 576 -6.88 -22.96 34.52
N ILE A 577 -5.98 -22.12 35.04
CA ILE A 577 -5.09 -21.25 34.26
C ILE A 577 -3.67 -21.80 34.26
N LYS A 578 -3.06 -21.88 33.07
CA LYS A 578 -1.68 -22.38 32.87
C LYS A 578 -0.96 -21.53 31.84
N THR A 579 0.33 -21.26 32.09
CA THR A 579 1.20 -20.56 31.13
C THR A 579 1.33 -21.37 29.83
N LYS A 580 0.85 -20.79 28.72
CA LYS A 580 0.91 -21.36 27.37
C LYS A 580 1.89 -20.56 26.50
N ARG A 581 2.55 -21.22 25.54
CA ARG A 581 3.38 -20.52 24.54
C ARG A 581 2.48 -19.97 23.43
N GLN A 582 2.49 -18.65 23.23
CA GLN A 582 1.85 -18.01 22.09
C GLN A 582 2.74 -18.16 20.85
N TYR A 583 2.18 -18.65 19.75
CA TYR A 583 2.85 -18.67 18.44
C TYR A 583 2.34 -17.51 17.59
N LYS A 584 3.25 -16.66 17.10
CA LYS A 584 2.91 -15.67 16.07
C LYS A 584 2.79 -16.40 14.73
N ILE A 585 1.64 -16.29 14.08
CA ILE A 585 1.42 -16.80 12.73
C ILE A 585 1.68 -15.67 11.75
N ASP A 586 2.50 -15.90 10.73
CA ASP A 586 2.73 -14.91 9.67
C ASP A 586 1.43 -14.59 8.93
N ASN A 587 1.09 -13.30 8.82
CA ASN A 587 -0.07 -12.82 8.05
C ASN A 587 -0.08 -13.37 6.61
N ALA A 588 1.10 -13.57 6.01
CA ALA A 588 1.26 -14.13 4.67
C ALA A 588 0.79 -15.61 4.51
N ARG A 589 0.46 -16.31 5.61
CA ARG A 589 -0.22 -17.62 5.58
C ARG A 589 -1.74 -17.52 5.68
N ILE A 590 -2.29 -16.38 6.09
CA ILE A 590 -3.74 -16.14 6.22
C ILE A 590 -4.25 -15.46 4.94
N ASN A 591 -4.03 -16.13 3.79
CA ASN A 591 -4.44 -15.62 2.49
C ASN A 591 -5.94 -15.85 2.25
N GLY A 592 -6.74 -14.86 2.64
CA GLY A 592 -8.18 -14.79 2.38
C GLY A 592 -9.04 -15.08 3.60
N ALA A 593 -10.25 -14.52 3.57
CA ALA A 593 -11.29 -14.74 4.59
C ALA A 593 -11.91 -16.13 4.42
N THR A 594 -11.18 -17.19 4.81
CA THR A 594 -11.66 -18.56 4.66
C THR A 594 -12.90 -18.82 5.52
N THR A 595 -13.77 -19.70 5.04
CA THR A 595 -15.00 -20.12 5.73
C THR A 595 -14.71 -20.65 7.13
N GLU A 596 -13.60 -21.36 7.31
CA GLU A 596 -13.12 -21.87 8.60
C GLU A 596 -12.81 -20.77 9.63
N ILE A 597 -12.16 -19.68 9.20
CA ILE A 597 -11.79 -18.55 10.08
C ILE A 597 -13.05 -17.81 10.52
N ILE A 598 -13.99 -17.60 9.58
CA ILE A 598 -15.29 -16.99 9.88
C ILE A 598 -16.09 -17.88 10.83
N SER A 599 -16.16 -19.20 10.61
CA SER A 599 -16.85 -20.13 11.51
C SER A 599 -16.26 -20.10 12.93
N LYS A 600 -14.94 -20.20 13.08
CA LYS A 600 -14.24 -20.11 14.39
C LYS A 600 -14.40 -18.74 15.06
N PHE A 601 -14.66 -17.68 14.31
CA PHE A 601 -15.02 -16.39 14.87
C PHE A 601 -16.48 -16.37 15.38
N PHE A 602 -17.42 -16.98 14.66
CA PHE A 602 -18.81 -17.10 15.13
C PHE A 602 -18.95 -17.97 16.38
N GLU A 603 -18.11 -18.99 16.56
CA GLU A 603 -18.03 -19.79 17.79
C GLU A 603 -17.74 -18.92 19.04
N LYS A 604 -17.02 -17.80 18.90
CA LYS A 604 -16.77 -16.85 20.00
C LYS A 604 -18.02 -16.09 20.45
N LEU A 605 -19.01 -15.90 19.56
CA LEU A 605 -20.28 -15.25 19.90
C LEU A 605 -21.20 -16.18 20.70
N ASP A 606 -21.02 -17.49 20.56
CA ASP A 606 -21.77 -18.52 21.32
C ASP A 606 -21.25 -18.75 22.74
N LEU A 607 -20.09 -18.18 23.12
CA LEU A 607 -19.56 -18.23 24.48
C LEU A 607 -20.59 -17.67 25.48
N PRO A 608 -20.92 -18.35 26.60
CA PRO A 608 -21.99 -17.92 27.52
C PRO A 608 -21.87 -16.47 28.00
N ALA A 609 -20.65 -16.01 28.32
CA ALA A 609 -20.38 -14.64 28.74
C ALA A 609 -20.78 -13.57 27.70
N ILE A 610 -20.77 -13.91 26.41
CA ILE A 610 -21.11 -13.02 25.30
C ILE A 610 -22.53 -13.28 24.80
N LYS A 611 -23.00 -14.53 24.81
CA LYS A 611 -24.30 -14.93 24.29
C LYS A 611 -25.46 -14.22 24.99
N TYR A 612 -25.39 -14.05 26.31
CA TYR A 612 -26.43 -13.39 27.10
C TYR A 612 -26.35 -11.85 27.12
N ILE A 613 -25.39 -11.22 26.44
CA ILE A 613 -25.32 -9.75 26.34
C ILE A 613 -26.48 -9.22 25.50
N LYS A 614 -27.26 -8.30 26.05
CA LYS A 614 -28.39 -7.62 25.35
C LYS A 614 -27.92 -6.91 24.07
N PRO A 615 -28.73 -6.84 23.01
CA PRO A 615 -28.37 -6.11 21.79
C PRO A 615 -28.11 -4.62 22.01
N GLU A 616 -28.74 -4.01 23.02
CA GLU A 616 -28.49 -2.62 23.42
C GLU A 616 -27.06 -2.40 23.91
N ASN A 617 -26.47 -3.43 24.52
CA ASN A 617 -25.12 -3.42 25.08
C ASN A 617 -24.08 -4.01 24.10
N ARG A 618 -24.48 -4.31 22.85
CA ARG A 618 -23.58 -4.75 21.76
C ARG A 618 -23.26 -3.56 20.87
N TRP A 619 -22.00 -3.18 20.85
CA TRP A 619 -21.46 -2.03 20.16
C TRP A 619 -20.43 -2.46 19.11
N ASN A 620 -20.34 -1.68 18.03
CA ASN A 620 -19.34 -1.83 16.99
C ASN A 620 -18.72 -0.47 16.69
N MET A 621 -17.39 -0.41 16.66
CA MET A 621 -16.58 0.79 16.45
C MET A 621 -15.59 0.57 15.30
N ASP A 622 -15.30 1.64 14.57
CA ASP A 622 -14.31 1.67 13.49
C ASP A 622 -13.78 3.11 13.26
N GLU A 623 -12.56 3.24 12.74
CA GLU A 623 -11.96 4.53 12.32
C GLU A 623 -11.94 4.63 10.79
N ALA A 624 -12.50 5.72 10.24
CA ALA A 624 -12.45 5.98 8.80
C ALA A 624 -11.84 7.34 8.47
N GLY A 625 -10.88 7.33 7.55
CA GLY A 625 -10.33 8.53 6.92
C GLY A 625 -11.15 9.00 5.72
N ILE A 626 -11.26 10.33 5.56
CA ILE A 626 -11.70 10.99 4.33
C ILE A 626 -10.65 12.05 3.92
N MET A 627 -10.36 12.14 2.63
CA MET A 627 -9.47 13.17 2.08
C MET A 627 -10.26 14.44 1.78
N GLU A 628 -9.86 15.55 2.41
CA GLU A 628 -10.42 16.88 2.21
C GLU A 628 -10.29 17.29 0.73
N GLY A 629 -11.41 17.68 0.10
CA GLY A 629 -11.43 18.14 -1.30
C GLY A 629 -11.61 17.03 -2.37
N GLN A 630 -11.75 15.76 -2.00
CA GLN A 630 -11.98 14.69 -2.99
C GLN A 630 -13.46 14.62 -3.44
N GLY A 631 -13.83 15.43 -4.43
CA GLY A 631 -15.16 15.39 -5.07
C GLY A 631 -15.50 14.08 -5.80
N LEU A 632 -16.77 13.91 -6.18
CA LEU A 632 -17.21 12.79 -7.04
C LEU A 632 -16.79 13.03 -8.50
N ASN A 633 -16.44 11.94 -9.20
CA ASN A 633 -16.49 11.89 -10.66
C ASN A 633 -17.95 12.00 -11.11
N GLY A 634 -18.36 13.17 -11.61
CA GLY A 634 -19.67 13.37 -12.22
C GLY A 634 -19.66 13.05 -13.71
N MET A 635 -20.82 12.70 -14.26
CA MET A 635 -21.04 12.78 -15.70
C MET A 635 -21.07 14.26 -16.11
N VAL A 636 -20.39 14.61 -17.19
CA VAL A 636 -20.29 15.99 -17.69
C VAL A 636 -20.55 16.01 -19.20
N LEU A 637 -21.30 16.99 -19.67
CA LEU A 637 -21.52 17.22 -21.10
C LEU A 637 -20.21 17.69 -21.74
N GLY A 638 -19.92 17.18 -22.94
CA GLY A 638 -18.64 17.39 -23.62
C GLY A 638 -18.71 17.05 -25.09
N SER A 639 -17.65 17.38 -25.84
CA SER A 639 -17.57 17.05 -27.26
C SER A 639 -17.56 15.54 -27.47
N SER A 640 -18.43 15.03 -28.35
CA SER A 640 -18.51 13.62 -28.75
C SER A 640 -17.17 13.04 -29.26
N LYS A 641 -16.25 13.90 -29.73
CA LYS A 641 -14.88 13.53 -30.14
C LYS A 641 -13.95 13.20 -28.96
N ARG A 642 -14.37 13.35 -27.70
CA ARG A 642 -13.56 13.06 -26.50
C ARG A 642 -14.32 12.16 -25.53
N ARG A 643 -13.82 10.93 -25.34
CA ARG A 643 -14.46 9.88 -24.52
C ARG A 643 -14.44 10.14 -22.99
N PHE A 644 -13.69 11.14 -22.53
CA PHE A 644 -13.71 11.64 -21.16
C PHE A 644 -13.18 13.09 -21.10
N ILE A 645 -13.47 13.79 -20.00
CA ILE A 645 -12.90 15.11 -19.66
C ILE A 645 -12.19 15.01 -18.30
N GLN A 646 -10.99 15.58 -18.19
CA GLN A 646 -10.23 15.60 -16.94
C GLN A 646 -10.62 16.84 -16.12
N LYS A 647 -11.21 16.63 -14.94
CA LYS A 647 -11.41 17.71 -13.95
C LYS A 647 -10.14 17.89 -13.13
N LYS A 648 -9.61 19.12 -13.07
CA LYS A 648 -8.56 19.52 -12.11
C LYS A 648 -9.11 19.38 -10.68
N GLN A 649 -8.46 18.57 -9.85
CA GLN A 649 -8.83 18.44 -8.43
C GLN A 649 -8.16 19.56 -7.60
N PRO A 650 -8.80 20.05 -6.52
CA PRO A 650 -8.18 20.98 -5.58
C PRO A 650 -6.85 20.46 -5.03
N GLY A 651 -5.93 21.37 -4.73
CA GLY A 651 -4.55 21.02 -4.36
C GLY A 651 -4.37 20.39 -2.98
N SER A 652 -5.38 20.43 -2.10
CA SER A 652 -5.27 19.82 -0.77
C SER A 652 -5.36 18.30 -0.83
N ARG A 653 -4.52 17.65 -0.04
CA ARG A 653 -4.48 16.19 0.15
C ARG A 653 -4.42 15.82 1.64
N THR A 654 -4.96 16.71 2.47
CA THR A 654 -5.13 16.50 3.90
C THR A 654 -6.17 15.42 4.14
N TRP A 655 -5.85 14.50 5.04
CA TRP A 655 -6.78 13.50 5.54
C TRP A 655 -7.23 13.96 6.93
N THR A 656 -8.54 13.85 7.16
CA THR A 656 -9.15 13.97 8.48
C THR A 656 -9.92 12.67 8.71
N SER A 657 -9.73 12.10 9.89
CA SER A 657 -10.27 10.79 10.26
C SER A 657 -11.28 10.93 11.38
N PHE A 658 -12.18 9.97 11.50
CA PHE A 658 -13.25 9.99 12.49
C PHE A 658 -13.52 8.59 13.02
N ILE A 659 -13.82 8.50 14.32
CA ILE A 659 -14.30 7.28 14.96
C ILE A 659 -15.83 7.35 15.03
N GLU A 660 -16.49 6.32 14.51
CA GLU A 660 -17.93 6.11 14.67
C GLU A 660 -18.19 4.85 15.49
N CYS A 661 -19.27 4.85 16.28
CA CYS A 661 -19.65 3.71 17.12
C CYS A 661 -21.17 3.54 17.16
N ILE A 662 -21.65 2.32 16.89
CA ILE A 662 -23.06 1.98 16.68
C ILE A 662 -23.50 0.76 17.50
N SER A 663 -24.74 0.77 18.02
CA SER A 663 -25.32 -0.38 18.72
C SER A 663 -26.02 -1.34 17.75
N ALA A 664 -26.18 -2.60 18.15
CA ALA A 664 -26.97 -3.59 17.41
C ALA A 664 -28.49 -3.26 17.39
N THR A 665 -28.95 -2.35 18.27
CA THR A 665 -30.32 -1.79 18.25
C THR A 665 -30.49 -0.55 17.38
N GLY A 666 -29.41 0.01 16.80
CA GLY A 666 -29.50 1.16 15.90
C GLY A 666 -29.25 2.53 16.52
N ARG A 667 -28.73 2.60 17.76
CA ARG A 667 -28.19 3.85 18.33
C ARG A 667 -26.81 4.12 17.72
N ALA A 668 -26.44 5.39 17.62
CA ALA A 668 -25.07 5.83 17.37
C ALA A 668 -24.59 6.68 18.55
N LEU A 669 -23.29 6.60 18.88
CA LEU A 669 -22.64 7.51 19.82
C LEU A 669 -22.32 8.85 19.12
N LEU A 670 -21.78 9.83 19.84
CA LEU A 670 -21.19 11.04 19.25
C LEU A 670 -19.76 10.72 18.76
N PRO A 671 -19.31 11.31 17.64
CA PRO A 671 -18.05 10.93 17.02
C PRO A 671 -16.85 11.66 17.65
N LEU A 672 -15.67 11.06 17.55
CA LEU A 672 -14.38 11.74 17.74
C LEU A 672 -13.82 12.10 16.36
N VAL A 673 -13.50 13.37 16.14
CA VAL A 673 -12.89 13.85 14.88
C VAL A 673 -11.40 14.15 15.09
N ILE A 674 -10.56 13.48 14.30
CA ILE A 674 -9.10 13.49 14.37
C ILE A 674 -8.55 14.28 13.18
N PHE A 675 -8.16 15.53 13.44
CA PHE A 675 -7.55 16.40 12.44
C PHE A 675 -6.04 16.14 12.31
N LYS A 676 -5.53 16.08 11.07
CA LYS A 676 -4.06 16.10 10.88
C LYS A 676 -3.46 17.45 11.33
N GLY A 677 -2.51 17.42 12.25
CA GLY A 677 -1.77 18.58 12.77
C GLY A 677 -1.26 18.38 14.21
N LYS A 678 -0.40 19.29 14.69
CA LYS A 678 0.20 19.21 16.04
C LYS A 678 -0.72 19.62 17.18
N THR A 679 -1.57 20.61 16.96
CA THR A 679 -2.53 21.14 17.93
C THR A 679 -3.77 21.64 17.18
N LEU A 680 -4.91 21.66 17.87
CA LEU A 680 -6.15 22.25 17.34
C LEU A 680 -6.01 23.77 17.20
N GLN A 681 -6.61 24.32 16.14
CA GLN A 681 -6.54 25.74 15.79
C GLN A 681 -7.95 26.28 15.60
N GLN A 682 -8.28 27.42 16.21
CA GLN A 682 -9.67 27.94 16.21
C GLN A 682 -10.20 28.18 14.77
N GLN A 683 -9.32 28.57 13.86
CA GLN A 683 -9.60 28.76 12.42
C GLN A 683 -10.12 27.51 11.66
N TRP A 684 -10.04 26.30 12.24
CA TRP A 684 -10.58 25.08 11.62
C TRP A 684 -12.09 24.91 11.83
N PHE A 685 -12.67 25.64 12.79
CA PHE A 685 -14.06 25.51 13.21
C PHE A 685 -14.91 26.67 12.69
N PRO A 686 -16.20 26.44 12.32
CA PRO A 686 -17.14 27.53 12.05
C PRO A 686 -17.44 28.34 13.32
N ILE A 687 -18.04 29.54 13.15
CA ILE A 687 -18.38 30.44 14.27
C ILE A 687 -19.60 29.91 15.05
N LYS A 688 -20.60 29.36 14.34
CA LYS A 688 -21.73 28.65 14.97
C LYS A 688 -21.40 27.17 15.09
N LEU A 689 -21.38 26.63 16.31
CA LEU A 689 -21.04 25.23 16.60
C LEU A 689 -22.21 24.39 17.14
N ASP A 690 -23.39 24.99 17.26
CA ASP A 690 -24.65 24.41 17.77
C ASP A 690 -24.96 23.02 17.15
N ASN A 691 -24.65 22.83 15.87
CA ASN A 691 -24.88 21.56 15.15
C ASN A 691 -23.90 20.41 15.50
N TYR A 692 -22.94 20.63 16.41
CA TYR A 692 -21.91 19.64 16.80
C TYR A 692 -21.88 19.40 18.31
N GLU A 693 -22.96 19.71 19.04
CA GLU A 693 -23.01 19.60 20.50
C GLU A 693 -22.61 18.21 21.01
N GLY A 694 -21.72 18.17 22.01
CA GLY A 694 -21.14 16.95 22.58
C GLY A 694 -20.16 16.18 21.67
N TRP A 695 -19.70 16.76 20.55
CA TRP A 695 -18.64 16.17 19.72
C TRP A 695 -17.26 16.46 20.31
N GLU A 696 -16.39 15.46 20.26
CA GLU A 696 -15.00 15.60 20.66
C GLU A 696 -14.06 15.78 19.46
N PHE A 697 -13.05 16.62 19.65
CA PHE A 697 -12.07 16.98 18.62
C PHE A 697 -10.65 16.79 19.14
N THR A 698 -9.75 16.30 18.29
CA THR A 698 -8.32 16.21 18.61
C THR A 698 -7.44 16.37 17.37
N ALA A 699 -6.13 16.46 17.55
CA ALA A 699 -5.16 16.62 16.47
C ALA A 699 -3.94 15.71 16.62
N THR A 700 -3.56 15.01 15.54
CA THR A 700 -2.40 14.11 15.52
C THR A 700 -1.50 14.36 14.30
N ASP A 701 -0.18 14.18 14.44
CA ASP A 701 0.80 14.41 13.35
C ASP A 701 0.57 13.49 12.14
N ASN A 702 0.09 12.26 12.37
CA ASN A 702 -0.31 11.31 11.33
C ASN A 702 -1.72 11.63 10.76
N GLY A 703 -2.66 12.14 11.56
CA GLY A 703 -4.07 12.33 11.19
C GLY A 703 -4.91 11.05 11.37
N TRP A 704 -4.50 10.17 12.27
CA TRP A 704 -5.16 8.91 12.64
C TRP A 704 -5.09 8.71 14.16
N THR A 705 -5.73 7.68 14.69
CA THR A 705 -5.57 7.27 16.10
C THR A 705 -4.11 6.99 16.51
N THR A 706 -3.91 7.00 17.83
CA THR A 706 -2.73 6.47 18.52
C THR A 706 -3.22 5.67 19.72
N ASP A 707 -2.37 4.80 20.28
CA ASP A 707 -2.58 4.07 21.54
C ASP A 707 -3.23 4.94 22.64
N SER A 708 -2.68 6.15 22.82
CA SER A 708 -3.17 7.11 23.81
C SER A 708 -4.54 7.70 23.45
N THR A 709 -4.77 8.01 22.17
CA THR A 709 -6.06 8.51 21.65
C THR A 709 -7.17 7.46 21.78
N GLY A 710 -6.85 6.17 21.58
CA GLY A 710 -7.79 5.07 21.71
C GLY A 710 -8.24 4.84 23.16
N LEU A 711 -7.31 4.90 24.11
CA LEU A 711 -7.61 4.85 25.55
C LEU A 711 -8.49 6.02 26.01
N GLU A 712 -8.21 7.22 25.50
CA GLU A 712 -8.93 8.45 25.83
C GLU A 712 -10.35 8.43 25.24
N TRP A 713 -10.51 7.99 23.99
CA TRP A 713 -11.81 7.72 23.37
C TRP A 713 -12.66 6.72 24.18
N LEU A 714 -12.02 5.65 24.68
CA LEU A 714 -12.70 4.66 25.52
C LEU A 714 -13.26 5.31 26.81
N LYS A 715 -12.48 6.19 27.46
CA LYS A 715 -12.85 6.86 28.72
C LYS A 715 -13.88 7.96 28.56
N GLU A 716 -13.72 8.81 27.56
CA GLU A 716 -14.47 10.08 27.47
C GLU A 716 -15.67 9.98 26.53
N VAL A 717 -15.59 9.15 25.49
CA VAL A 717 -16.67 8.97 24.51
C VAL A 717 -17.43 7.66 24.74
N PHE A 718 -16.74 6.52 24.78
CA PHE A 718 -17.42 5.22 24.82
C PHE A 718 -18.06 4.90 26.16
N ILE A 719 -17.28 4.89 27.26
CA ILE A 719 -17.77 4.46 28.58
C ILE A 719 -19.00 5.26 29.06
N PRO A 720 -19.05 6.61 28.94
CA PRO A 720 -20.20 7.40 29.39
C PRO A 720 -21.43 7.21 28.50
N GLN A 721 -21.28 7.25 27.18
CA GLN A 721 -22.42 7.25 26.25
C GLN A 721 -23.01 5.84 26.01
N SER A 722 -22.20 4.78 26.23
CA SER A 722 -22.62 3.37 26.16
C SER A 722 -23.14 2.80 27.49
N ALA A 723 -23.29 3.62 28.53
CA ALA A 723 -23.64 3.16 29.87
C ALA A 723 -24.94 2.31 29.87
N PRO A 724 -24.93 1.08 30.41
CA PRO A 724 -26.09 0.21 30.41
C PRO A 724 -27.12 0.62 31.48
N THR A 725 -28.40 0.31 31.23
CA THR A 725 -29.54 0.64 32.11
C THR A 725 -29.40 0.07 33.54
N ARG A 726 -28.53 -0.92 33.75
CA ARG A 726 -28.11 -1.41 35.06
C ARG A 726 -26.56 -1.44 35.09
N PRO A 727 -25.88 -0.73 36.00
CA PRO A 727 -24.41 -0.56 35.96
C PRO A 727 -23.57 -1.84 35.99
N LYS A 728 -24.13 -2.98 36.41
CA LYS A 728 -23.43 -4.28 36.46
C LYS A 728 -23.57 -5.11 35.16
N GLU A 729 -24.38 -4.69 34.19
CA GLU A 729 -24.55 -5.43 32.93
C GLU A 729 -23.31 -5.37 32.06
N ALA A 730 -22.94 -6.52 31.48
CA ALA A 730 -21.82 -6.62 30.56
C ALA A 730 -22.11 -5.93 29.23
N ARG A 731 -21.05 -5.36 28.63
CA ARG A 731 -21.04 -4.76 27.30
C ARG A 731 -20.14 -5.57 26.36
N LEU A 732 -20.49 -5.62 25.08
CA LEU A 732 -19.64 -6.16 24.02
C LEU A 732 -19.21 -5.00 23.12
N LEU A 733 -17.91 -4.85 22.88
CA LEU A 733 -17.36 -3.93 21.89
C LEU A 733 -16.67 -4.73 20.79
N VAL A 734 -17.15 -4.59 19.56
CA VAL A 734 -16.61 -5.22 18.35
C VAL A 734 -15.80 -4.19 17.57
N LEU A 735 -14.51 -4.47 17.35
CA LEU A 735 -13.55 -3.57 16.73
C LEU A 735 -12.58 -4.33 15.81
N ASP A 736 -11.79 -3.61 15.04
CA ASP A 736 -10.75 -4.19 14.19
C ASP A 736 -9.47 -4.56 14.97
N GLY A 737 -8.54 -5.25 14.31
CA GLY A 737 -7.27 -5.71 14.89
C GLY A 737 -6.17 -4.64 14.94
N HIS A 738 -6.49 -3.36 15.11
CA HIS A 738 -5.49 -2.30 15.14
C HIS A 738 -4.81 -2.16 16.52
N GLY A 739 -3.48 -2.11 16.53
CA GLY A 739 -2.66 -2.23 17.74
C GLY A 739 -2.90 -1.18 18.83
N SER A 740 -3.50 -0.03 18.48
CA SER A 740 -3.94 1.00 19.44
C SER A 740 -4.90 0.49 20.51
N HIS A 741 -5.57 -0.64 20.28
CA HIS A 741 -6.59 -1.21 21.16
C HIS A 741 -6.12 -2.46 21.93
N GLU A 742 -4.88 -2.92 21.70
CA GLU A 742 -4.28 -4.08 22.40
C GLU A 742 -3.49 -3.69 23.68
N THR A 743 -3.47 -2.42 24.07
CA THR A 743 -2.64 -1.94 25.19
C THR A 743 -3.18 -2.40 26.55
N THR A 744 -2.28 -2.59 27.54
CA THR A 744 -2.70 -2.99 28.92
C THR A 744 -3.74 -2.03 29.49
N GLN A 745 -3.53 -0.72 29.29
CA GLN A 745 -4.40 0.31 29.86
C GLN A 745 -5.81 0.26 29.24
N PHE A 746 -5.92 0.00 27.93
CA PHE A 746 -7.22 -0.15 27.26
C PHE A 746 -7.98 -1.37 27.82
N MET A 747 -7.32 -2.53 27.91
CA MET A 747 -7.92 -3.74 28.48
C MET A 747 -8.27 -3.62 29.98
N LEU A 748 -7.46 -2.89 30.75
CA LEU A 748 -7.71 -2.60 32.18
C LEU A 748 -8.98 -1.76 32.38
N GLU A 749 -9.18 -0.71 31.58
CA GLU A 749 -10.39 0.12 31.68
C GLU A 749 -11.62 -0.65 31.19
N CYS A 750 -11.49 -1.51 30.18
CA CYS A 750 -12.55 -2.45 29.78
C CYS A 750 -12.91 -3.43 30.92
N PHE A 751 -11.92 -4.00 31.62
CA PHE A 751 -12.15 -4.89 32.77
C PHE A 751 -12.93 -4.19 33.90
N LYS A 752 -12.48 -3.00 34.33
CA LYS A 752 -13.19 -2.19 35.35
C LYS A 752 -14.65 -1.89 34.98
N ASN A 753 -14.94 -1.74 33.69
CA ASN A 753 -16.24 -1.31 33.17
C ASN A 753 -17.14 -2.44 32.66
N ASN A 754 -16.76 -3.70 32.90
CA ASN A 754 -17.43 -4.92 32.43
C ASN A 754 -17.65 -4.93 30.89
N ILE A 755 -16.62 -4.54 30.14
CA ILE A 755 -16.61 -4.53 28.67
C ILE A 755 -15.78 -5.73 28.17
N HIS A 756 -16.41 -6.60 27.39
CA HIS A 756 -15.74 -7.63 26.59
C HIS A 756 -15.36 -7.09 25.22
N LEU A 757 -14.13 -7.34 24.79
CA LEU A 757 -13.60 -6.96 23.49
C LEU A 757 -13.71 -8.15 22.52
N LEU A 758 -14.21 -7.91 21.31
CA LEU A 758 -14.23 -8.92 20.24
C LEU A 758 -13.59 -8.34 18.99
N PHE A 759 -12.36 -8.77 18.73
CA PHE A 759 -11.57 -8.33 17.58
C PHE A 759 -11.99 -9.11 16.32
N LEU A 760 -12.26 -8.37 15.24
CA LEU A 760 -12.55 -8.94 13.92
C LEU A 760 -11.31 -9.66 13.35
N PRO A 761 -11.45 -10.84 12.70
CA PRO A 761 -10.30 -11.54 12.14
C PRO A 761 -9.59 -10.75 11.04
N PRO A 762 -8.25 -10.89 10.88
CA PRO A 762 -7.50 -10.19 9.84
C PRO A 762 -8.10 -10.31 8.44
N HIS A 763 -8.12 -9.20 7.71
CA HIS A 763 -8.66 -9.08 6.35
C HIS A 763 -10.18 -9.34 6.18
N THR A 764 -10.96 -9.51 7.25
CA THR A 764 -12.41 -9.82 7.14
C THR A 764 -13.36 -8.62 7.16
N SER A 765 -12.87 -7.37 7.32
CA SER A 765 -13.74 -6.18 7.48
C SER A 765 -14.82 -6.05 6.40
N HIS A 766 -14.45 -6.27 5.14
CA HIS A 766 -15.34 -6.28 3.97
C HIS A 766 -16.51 -7.29 4.02
N VAL A 767 -16.54 -8.20 5.00
CA VAL A 767 -17.60 -9.21 5.22
C VAL A 767 -18.18 -9.15 6.64
N LEU A 768 -17.39 -8.77 7.65
CA LEU A 768 -17.78 -8.83 9.07
C LEU A 768 -17.93 -7.47 9.78
N GLN A 769 -17.53 -6.34 9.18
CA GLN A 769 -17.59 -5.01 9.80
C GLN A 769 -18.90 -4.27 9.46
N PRO A 770 -19.86 -4.09 10.40
CA PRO A 770 -21.13 -3.41 10.13
C PRO A 770 -20.98 -1.99 9.54
N LEU A 771 -20.02 -1.21 10.04
CA LEU A 771 -19.78 0.17 9.60
C LEU A 771 -19.36 0.26 8.14
N ASP A 772 -18.43 -0.60 7.69
CA ASP A 772 -18.01 -0.67 6.27
C ASP A 772 -19.17 -1.12 5.35
N LEU A 773 -19.93 -2.13 5.77
CA LEU A 773 -20.97 -2.78 4.96
C LEU A 773 -22.16 -1.87 4.64
N SER A 774 -22.58 -0.98 5.55
CA SER A 774 -23.80 -0.17 5.34
C SER A 774 -23.68 1.33 5.65
N ILE A 775 -22.67 1.78 6.41
CA ILE A 775 -22.59 3.17 6.88
C ILE A 775 -21.56 3.98 6.10
N PHE A 776 -20.30 3.51 6.05
CA PHE A 776 -19.20 4.28 5.50
C PHE A 776 -19.29 4.47 3.98
N SER A 777 -19.85 3.53 3.23
CA SER A 777 -20.05 3.70 1.79
C SER A 777 -21.08 4.80 1.46
N PRO A 778 -22.33 4.79 2.01
CA PRO A 778 -23.24 5.93 1.92
C PRO A 778 -22.70 7.24 2.48
N LEU A 779 -22.04 7.23 3.65
CA LEU A 779 -21.45 8.44 4.25
C LEU A 779 -20.43 9.07 3.30
N LYS A 780 -19.47 8.27 2.79
CA LYS A 780 -18.46 8.71 1.83
C LYS A 780 -19.08 9.10 0.47
N LYS A 781 -20.30 8.68 0.14
CA LYS A 781 -21.05 9.15 -1.04
C LYS A 781 -21.66 10.53 -0.79
N GLU A 782 -22.45 10.68 0.27
CA GLU A 782 -23.15 11.93 0.61
C GLU A 782 -22.17 13.07 0.95
N TYR A 783 -21.06 12.77 1.66
CA TYR A 783 -20.00 13.75 1.93
C TYR A 783 -19.47 14.38 0.64
N ARG A 784 -19.17 13.55 -0.37
CA ARG A 784 -18.62 14.03 -1.65
C ARG A 784 -19.69 14.70 -2.53
N TYR A 785 -20.97 14.36 -2.35
CA TYR A 785 -22.08 15.08 -2.98
C TYR A 785 -22.18 16.52 -2.42
N HIS A 786 -22.25 16.66 -1.09
CA HIS A 786 -22.27 17.97 -0.43
C HIS A 786 -21.00 18.79 -0.72
N LEU A 787 -19.83 18.13 -0.76
CA LEU A 787 -18.57 18.79 -1.13
C LEU A 787 -18.59 19.27 -2.59
N ASN A 788 -19.09 18.48 -3.55
CA ASN A 788 -19.24 18.92 -4.95
C ASN A 788 -20.14 20.16 -5.10
N THR A 789 -21.18 20.30 -4.28
CA THR A 789 -22.05 21.49 -4.29
C THR A 789 -21.27 22.76 -3.89
N LEU A 790 -20.40 22.66 -2.87
CA LEU A 790 -19.54 23.77 -2.41
C LEU A 790 -18.34 24.03 -3.33
N ASP A 791 -17.74 22.98 -3.88
CA ASP A 791 -16.64 23.02 -4.87
C ASP A 791 -17.06 23.71 -6.18
N SER A 792 -18.37 23.88 -6.41
CA SER A 792 -18.90 24.71 -7.49
C SER A 792 -18.81 26.23 -7.24
N LEU A 793 -18.34 26.66 -6.06
CA LEU A 793 -18.29 28.06 -5.61
C LEU A 793 -16.87 28.57 -5.31
N THR A 794 -16.00 27.80 -4.63
CA THR A 794 -14.67 28.25 -4.18
C THR A 794 -13.52 27.37 -4.67
N ASP A 795 -12.54 27.97 -5.34
CA ASP A 795 -11.33 27.32 -5.91
C ASP A 795 -10.10 27.43 -4.95
N SER A 796 -10.32 27.87 -3.70
CA SER A 796 -9.28 28.23 -2.72
C SER A 796 -9.10 27.16 -1.63
N THR A 797 -7.86 27.00 -1.15
CA THR A 797 -7.48 25.93 -0.20
C THR A 797 -7.74 26.17 1.30
N PRO A 798 -7.94 27.40 1.86
CA PRO A 798 -8.08 27.57 3.32
C PRO A 798 -9.32 26.93 3.96
N ILE A 799 -10.41 26.78 3.21
CA ILE A 799 -11.75 26.48 3.77
C ILE A 799 -11.95 24.96 4.03
N GLY A 800 -10.99 24.11 3.67
CA GLY A 800 -11.10 22.64 3.65
C GLY A 800 -11.64 22.01 4.95
N LYS A 801 -11.09 22.37 6.12
CA LYS A 801 -11.50 21.80 7.42
C LYS A 801 -12.86 22.32 7.93
N ARG A 802 -13.20 23.60 7.66
CA ARG A 802 -14.52 24.17 7.98
C ARG A 802 -15.62 23.51 7.15
N ASN A 803 -15.38 23.40 5.83
CA ASN A 803 -16.30 22.70 4.92
C ASN A 803 -16.37 21.19 5.22
N PHE A 804 -15.27 20.57 5.67
CA PHE A 804 -15.28 19.17 6.10
C PHE A 804 -16.34 18.94 7.18
N LEU A 805 -16.35 19.72 8.27
CA LEU A 805 -17.31 19.54 9.37
C LEU A 805 -18.77 19.67 8.89
N ALA A 806 -19.06 20.71 8.11
CA ALA A 806 -20.41 20.95 7.58
C ALA A 806 -20.88 19.84 6.60
N CYS A 807 -20.01 19.39 5.68
CA CYS A 807 -20.31 18.27 4.80
C CYS A 807 -20.42 16.95 5.56
N TYR A 808 -19.59 16.74 6.59
CA TYR A 808 -19.56 15.52 7.38
C TYR A 808 -20.84 15.36 8.20
N GLN A 809 -21.30 16.38 8.92
CA GLN A 809 -22.54 16.30 9.70
C GLN A 809 -23.77 16.03 8.81
N ASN A 810 -23.88 16.71 7.65
CA ASN A 810 -24.95 16.44 6.68
C ASN A 810 -24.89 15.01 6.09
N ALA A 811 -23.70 14.47 5.85
CA ALA A 811 -23.53 13.09 5.40
C ALA A 811 -23.83 12.08 6.53
N ARG A 812 -23.45 12.40 7.77
CA ARG A 812 -23.65 11.58 8.96
C ARG A 812 -25.12 11.35 9.24
N LEU A 813 -25.93 12.41 9.27
CA LEU A 813 -27.38 12.34 9.49
C LEU A 813 -28.11 11.47 8.45
N LYS A 814 -27.65 11.49 7.18
CA LYS A 814 -28.20 10.63 6.12
C LYS A 814 -27.72 9.18 6.18
N ALA A 815 -26.50 8.95 6.64
CA ALA A 815 -25.90 7.62 6.67
C ALA A 815 -26.29 6.82 7.92
N LEU A 816 -26.22 7.43 9.11
CA LEU A 816 -26.44 6.78 10.41
C LEU A 816 -27.93 6.72 10.79
N THR A 817 -28.76 6.22 9.88
CA THR A 817 -30.18 5.96 10.16
C THR A 817 -30.36 4.59 10.83
N LEU A 818 -31.41 4.44 11.65
CA LEU A 818 -31.82 3.17 12.26
C LEU A 818 -31.90 2.01 11.23
N ARG A 819 -32.38 2.30 10.01
CA ARG A 819 -32.47 1.33 8.91
C ARG A 819 -31.08 0.88 8.42
N ASN A 820 -30.13 1.81 8.27
CA ASN A 820 -28.80 1.51 7.77
C ASN A 820 -27.92 0.84 8.84
N ILE A 821 -28.04 1.26 10.10
CA ILE A 821 -27.29 0.64 11.21
C ILE A 821 -27.76 -0.80 11.40
N THR A 822 -29.08 -1.03 11.49
CA THR A 822 -29.61 -2.40 11.63
C THR A 822 -29.41 -3.24 10.37
N SER A 823 -29.27 -2.66 9.17
CA SER A 823 -28.91 -3.44 7.98
C SER A 823 -27.45 -3.89 7.98
N GLY A 824 -26.51 -3.09 8.50
CA GLY A 824 -25.09 -3.46 8.63
C GLY A 824 -24.85 -4.62 9.60
N TRP A 825 -25.46 -4.56 10.79
CA TRP A 825 -25.46 -5.68 11.75
C TRP A 825 -26.13 -6.95 11.17
N LYS A 826 -27.21 -6.78 10.40
CA LYS A 826 -27.87 -7.88 9.67
C LYS A 826 -27.11 -8.37 8.44
N ALA A 827 -26.11 -7.64 7.93
CA ALA A 827 -25.31 -8.01 6.75
C ALA A 827 -24.07 -8.81 7.16
N SER A 828 -23.33 -8.31 8.16
CA SER A 828 -22.20 -9.03 8.78
C SER A 828 -22.62 -10.35 9.45
N GLY A 829 -23.91 -10.50 9.76
CA GLY A 829 -24.43 -11.66 10.50
C GLY A 829 -24.15 -11.60 12.00
N LEU A 830 -23.55 -10.52 12.51
CA LEU A 830 -23.29 -10.33 13.94
C LEU A 830 -24.58 -10.18 14.76
N TRP A 831 -25.61 -9.49 14.22
CA TRP A 831 -26.90 -9.38 14.88
C TRP A 831 -28.10 -9.20 13.94
N PRO A 832 -29.14 -10.06 14.02
CA PRO A 832 -29.19 -11.32 14.76
C PRO A 832 -28.13 -12.31 14.26
N GLN A 833 -27.57 -13.10 15.19
CA GLN A 833 -26.46 -14.02 14.94
C GLN A 833 -26.81 -15.01 13.80
N ASN A 834 -26.13 -14.90 12.66
CA ASN A 834 -26.37 -15.73 11.49
C ASN A 834 -25.08 -15.96 10.71
N ARG A 835 -24.40 -17.08 10.98
CA ARG A 835 -23.16 -17.52 10.30
C ARG A 835 -23.32 -17.69 8.79
N ALA A 836 -24.51 -18.04 8.29
CA ALA A 836 -24.71 -18.34 6.87
C ALA A 836 -24.62 -17.09 6.00
N LYS A 837 -25.01 -15.91 6.50
CA LYS A 837 -24.96 -14.65 5.73
C LYS A 837 -23.56 -14.23 5.28
N PRO A 838 -22.54 -14.10 6.15
CA PRO A 838 -21.19 -13.78 5.71
C PRO A 838 -20.59 -14.90 4.85
N LEU A 839 -20.84 -16.17 5.20
CA LEU A 839 -20.35 -17.33 4.44
C LEU A 839 -20.94 -17.43 3.00
N LEU A 840 -22.19 -16.98 2.80
CA LEU A 840 -22.86 -16.89 1.50
C LEU A 840 -22.74 -15.50 0.86
N SER A 841 -21.93 -14.60 1.41
CA SER A 841 -21.74 -13.26 0.85
C SER A 841 -21.11 -13.36 -0.54
N ARG A 842 -21.67 -12.61 -1.50
CA ARG A 842 -21.13 -12.57 -2.87
C ARG A 842 -19.65 -12.15 -2.89
N LEU A 843 -19.23 -11.35 -1.91
CA LEU A 843 -17.85 -10.89 -1.71
C LEU A 843 -16.85 -12.02 -1.35
N LEU A 844 -17.31 -13.14 -0.78
CA LEU A 844 -16.48 -14.36 -0.63
C LEU A 844 -16.52 -15.25 -1.87
N LEU A 845 -17.63 -15.23 -2.60
CA LEU A 845 -17.89 -16.07 -3.77
C LEU A 845 -17.36 -15.46 -5.09
N GLU A 846 -17.01 -14.17 -5.11
CA GLU A 846 -16.62 -13.39 -6.30
C GLU A 846 -15.28 -13.80 -6.96
N ASN A 847 -14.63 -14.86 -6.45
CA ASN A 847 -13.64 -15.62 -7.24
C ASN A 847 -14.27 -16.42 -8.41
N SER A 848 -15.61 -16.58 -8.45
CA SER A 848 -16.32 -17.07 -9.65
C SER A 848 -16.87 -15.91 -10.48
N ASN A 849 -16.28 -15.66 -11.64
CA ASN A 849 -16.71 -14.62 -12.58
C ASN A 849 -18.20 -14.76 -12.97
N GLN A 850 -18.93 -13.65 -12.93
CA GLN A 850 -20.12 -13.42 -13.76
C GLN A 850 -20.03 -12.01 -14.35
N GLU A 851 -20.09 -11.91 -15.67
CA GLU A 851 -20.16 -10.64 -16.38
C GLU A 851 -21.58 -10.07 -16.29
N VAL A 852 -21.71 -8.79 -15.97
CA VAL A 852 -23.00 -8.09 -15.98
C VAL A 852 -23.19 -7.49 -17.38
N VAL A 853 -24.06 -8.11 -18.17
CA VAL A 853 -24.47 -7.58 -19.47
C VAL A 853 -25.32 -6.32 -19.25
N TYR A 854 -24.81 -5.17 -19.67
CA TYR A 854 -25.60 -3.96 -19.80
C TYR A 854 -26.28 -3.95 -21.17
N GLN A 855 -27.61 -4.02 -21.18
CA GLN A 855 -28.39 -3.63 -22.35
C GLN A 855 -28.38 -2.09 -22.43
N ASN A 856 -27.99 -1.54 -23.59
CA ASN A 856 -28.21 -0.12 -23.87
C ASN A 856 -29.71 0.11 -24.09
N PRO A 857 -30.27 1.25 -23.63
CA PRO A 857 -31.62 1.64 -24.01
C PRO A 857 -31.72 1.94 -25.51
N VAL A 858 -32.96 1.91 -25.99
CA VAL A 858 -33.41 2.06 -27.38
C VAL A 858 -32.88 3.35 -28.05
N SER A 859 -32.70 3.31 -29.37
CA SER A 859 -32.36 4.46 -30.22
C SER A 859 -33.54 5.41 -30.43
N ASP A 860 -33.30 6.72 -30.31
CA ASP A 860 -34.26 7.78 -30.63
C ASP A 860 -34.45 7.91 -32.17
N ASP A 861 -35.19 6.99 -32.77
CA ASP A 861 -35.70 7.06 -34.15
C ASP A 861 -37.24 7.06 -34.14
N ASP A 862 -37.83 8.13 -33.61
CA ASP A 862 -39.29 8.35 -33.58
C ASP A 862 -39.70 9.43 -34.62
N PRO A 863 -40.37 9.08 -35.73
CA PRO A 863 -40.66 10.00 -36.83
C PRO A 863 -41.66 11.13 -36.51
N GLU A 864 -42.47 11.03 -35.45
CA GLU A 864 -43.64 11.92 -35.27
C GLU A 864 -43.31 13.37 -34.84
N LEU A 865 -42.05 13.71 -34.58
CA LEU A 865 -41.64 15.02 -34.05
C LEU A 865 -41.20 16.08 -35.09
N GLN A 866 -41.42 15.85 -36.39
CA GLN A 866 -41.24 16.88 -37.43
C GLN A 866 -42.38 17.93 -37.44
N TRP A 867 -42.35 18.89 -36.51
CA TRP A 867 -43.25 20.04 -36.54
C TRP A 867 -42.88 21.06 -37.62
N ASN A 868 -43.74 21.19 -38.63
CA ASN A 868 -43.59 22.08 -39.78
C ASN A 868 -43.32 23.55 -39.40
N ILE A 869 -42.22 24.11 -39.89
CA ILE A 869 -41.78 25.50 -39.62
C ILE A 869 -42.22 26.44 -40.76
N HIS A 870 -43.49 26.34 -41.20
CA HIS A 870 -44.03 27.07 -42.37
C HIS A 870 -45.48 27.55 -42.14
N SER A 871 -45.71 28.40 -41.12
CA SER A 871 -47.04 28.99 -40.88
C SER A 871 -47.05 30.34 -40.13
N SER A 872 -46.03 31.20 -40.28
CA SER A 872 -46.13 32.59 -39.78
C SER A 872 -45.21 33.55 -40.56
N PHE A 873 -45.78 34.59 -41.18
CA PHE A 873 -45.08 35.51 -42.09
C PHE A 873 -44.25 36.63 -41.40
N ILE A 874 -43.96 36.50 -40.10
CA ILE A 874 -43.34 37.54 -39.27
C ILE A 874 -42.16 36.98 -38.45
N ALA A 875 -41.03 37.69 -38.44
CA ALA A 875 -39.77 37.25 -37.84
C ALA A 875 -39.67 37.54 -36.33
N TRP A 876 -40.37 36.75 -35.50
CA TRP A 876 -40.43 36.93 -34.04
C TRP A 876 -39.08 36.68 -33.32
N LYS A 877 -38.50 37.72 -32.70
CA LYS A 877 -37.33 37.61 -31.82
C LYS A 877 -37.74 37.29 -30.37
N THR A 878 -36.78 36.86 -29.54
CA THR A 878 -37.01 36.70 -28.09
C THR A 878 -36.93 38.07 -27.42
N PRO A 879 -37.85 38.46 -26.52
CA PRO A 879 -37.79 39.76 -25.85
C PRO A 879 -36.54 39.88 -24.96
N GLN A 880 -35.91 41.06 -24.94
CA GLN A 880 -34.71 41.33 -24.14
C GLN A 880 -34.89 42.47 -23.13
N LYS A 881 -35.88 43.35 -23.37
CA LYS A 881 -36.23 44.51 -22.53
C LYS A 881 -37.71 44.45 -22.15
N GLY A 882 -38.07 45.10 -21.04
CA GLY A 882 -39.48 45.26 -20.61
C GLY A 882 -40.34 46.14 -21.54
N SER A 883 -39.76 46.76 -22.57
CA SER A 883 -40.47 47.34 -23.71
C SER A 883 -41.00 46.27 -24.66
N ASP A 884 -40.28 45.16 -24.81
CA ASP A 884 -40.51 44.16 -25.84
C ASP A 884 -41.60 43.19 -25.39
N ILE A 885 -41.62 42.87 -24.08
CA ILE A 885 -42.70 42.10 -23.44
C ILE A 885 -44.04 42.85 -23.57
N ARG A 886 -44.05 44.18 -23.37
CA ARG A 886 -45.25 45.02 -23.59
C ARG A 886 -45.69 44.97 -25.05
N LYS A 887 -44.79 45.23 -26.01
CA LYS A 887 -45.09 45.09 -27.44
C LYS A 887 -45.65 43.72 -27.82
N TYR A 888 -45.19 42.63 -27.20
CA TYR A 888 -45.75 41.30 -27.44
C TYR A 888 -47.09 41.04 -26.73
N ALA A 889 -47.41 41.74 -25.63
CA ALA A 889 -48.75 41.77 -25.06
C ALA A 889 -49.71 42.60 -25.94
N ASP A 890 -49.32 43.82 -26.33
CA ASP A 890 -50.08 44.72 -27.21
C ASP A 890 -50.39 44.10 -28.59
N ILE A 891 -49.60 43.10 -29.01
CA ILE A 891 -49.81 42.29 -30.21
C ILE A 891 -50.70 41.08 -29.91
N MET A 892 -50.52 40.41 -28.77
CA MET A 892 -51.37 39.26 -28.38
C MET A 892 -52.83 39.65 -28.14
N GLU A 893 -53.10 40.92 -27.78
CA GLU A 893 -54.44 41.50 -27.68
C GLU A 893 -55.08 41.84 -29.04
N LYS A 894 -54.32 41.74 -30.15
CA LYS A 894 -54.74 42.08 -31.52
C LYS A 894 -54.71 40.88 -32.49
N VAL A 895 -54.52 39.68 -31.97
CA VAL A 895 -54.57 38.42 -32.74
C VAL A 895 -55.92 37.75 -32.45
N ASP A 896 -56.69 37.44 -33.49
CA ASP A 896 -57.96 36.73 -33.39
C ASP A 896 -57.80 35.41 -32.61
N GLU A 897 -58.80 35.05 -31.81
CA GLU A 897 -58.74 33.87 -30.94
C GLU A 897 -58.55 32.54 -31.70
N THR A 898 -58.81 32.54 -33.00
CA THR A 898 -58.65 31.40 -33.91
C THR A 898 -57.19 31.11 -34.30
N ASP A 899 -56.26 32.08 -34.25
CA ASP A 899 -54.83 31.86 -34.55
C ASP A 899 -54.06 31.33 -33.32
N ILE A 900 -54.45 30.11 -32.92
CA ILE A 900 -53.82 29.33 -31.86
C ILE A 900 -52.31 29.11 -32.12
N PRO A 901 -51.84 28.83 -33.36
CA PRO A 901 -50.39 28.72 -33.65
C PRO A 901 -49.58 29.96 -33.28
N THR A 902 -49.99 31.15 -33.73
CA THR A 902 -49.25 32.40 -33.44
C THR A 902 -49.29 32.74 -31.95
N ARG A 903 -50.46 32.59 -31.29
CA ARG A 903 -50.62 32.80 -29.85
C ARG A 903 -49.69 31.88 -29.04
N ARG A 904 -49.60 30.59 -29.38
CA ARG A 904 -48.66 29.63 -28.78
C ARG A 904 -47.19 30.00 -29.04
N LEU A 905 -46.86 30.49 -30.23
CA LEU A 905 -45.49 30.89 -30.59
C LEU A 905 -45.04 32.12 -29.80
N LEU A 906 -45.92 33.12 -29.63
CA LEU A 906 -45.70 34.29 -28.77
C LEU A 906 -45.47 33.89 -27.31
N PHE A 907 -46.35 33.08 -26.71
CA PHE A 907 -46.15 32.56 -25.34
C PHE A 907 -44.80 31.83 -25.20
N ARG A 908 -44.44 30.95 -26.13
CA ARG A 908 -43.15 30.22 -26.11
C ARG A 908 -41.94 31.15 -26.28
N LYS A 909 -42.07 32.29 -26.95
CA LYS A 909 -41.02 33.32 -27.08
C LYS A 909 -40.87 34.13 -25.79
N ILE A 910 -41.99 34.49 -25.15
CA ILE A 910 -42.01 35.19 -23.85
C ILE A 910 -41.40 34.28 -22.77
N GLN A 911 -41.83 33.02 -22.69
CA GLN A 911 -41.26 32.01 -21.78
C GLN A 911 -39.75 31.89 -21.92
N LYS A 912 -39.24 31.71 -23.16
CA LYS A 912 -37.78 31.68 -23.42
C LYS A 912 -37.05 32.99 -23.09
N GLY A 913 -37.76 34.11 -22.97
CA GLY A 913 -37.22 35.37 -22.45
C GLY A 913 -37.09 35.36 -20.92
N PHE A 914 -38.09 34.82 -20.21
CA PHE A 914 -38.04 34.58 -18.77
C PHE A 914 -36.97 33.54 -18.41
N ASP A 915 -36.96 32.35 -19.05
CA ASP A 915 -35.96 31.30 -18.83
C ASP A 915 -34.52 31.85 -18.92
N ALA A 916 -34.27 32.72 -19.91
CA ALA A 916 -32.97 33.36 -20.11
C ALA A 916 -32.64 34.42 -19.04
N LYS A 917 -33.65 35.15 -18.53
CA LYS A 917 -33.48 36.14 -17.45
C LYS A 917 -33.33 35.51 -16.08
N ASP A 918 -34.06 34.43 -15.78
CA ASP A 918 -33.87 33.66 -14.56
C ASP A 918 -32.52 32.94 -14.55
N TYR A 919 -32.05 32.46 -15.70
CA TYR A 919 -30.67 31.97 -15.85
C TYR A 919 -29.63 33.05 -15.57
N GLU A 920 -29.79 34.26 -16.12
CA GLU A 920 -28.92 35.42 -15.85
C GLU A 920 -28.96 35.87 -14.37
N LEU A 921 -30.13 35.78 -13.74
CA LEU A 921 -30.36 36.10 -12.33
C LEU A 921 -29.72 35.05 -11.40
N VAL A 922 -29.81 33.76 -11.74
CA VAL A 922 -29.11 32.66 -11.05
C VAL A 922 -27.60 32.78 -11.20
N GLN A 923 -27.09 33.10 -12.40
CA GLN A 923 -25.67 33.40 -12.61
C GLN A 923 -25.23 34.62 -11.77
N SER A 924 -26.04 35.68 -11.72
CA SER A 924 -25.72 36.90 -10.97
C SER A 924 -25.70 36.65 -9.46
N LYS A 925 -26.69 35.95 -8.91
CA LYS A 925 -26.71 35.50 -7.50
C LYS A 925 -25.48 34.62 -7.18
N LYS A 926 -25.11 33.70 -8.07
CA LYS A 926 -23.92 32.87 -7.91
C LYS A 926 -22.63 33.71 -7.91
N ARG A 927 -22.54 34.73 -8.76
CA ARG A 927 -21.39 35.64 -8.85
C ARG A 927 -21.28 36.57 -7.63
N ILE A 928 -22.39 37.05 -7.08
CA ILE A 928 -22.41 37.80 -5.80
C ILE A 928 -21.84 36.93 -4.68
N LYS A 929 -22.33 35.69 -4.53
CA LYS A 929 -21.82 34.75 -3.51
C LYS A 929 -20.33 34.45 -3.66
N GLN A 930 -19.82 34.36 -4.89
CA GLN A 930 -18.39 34.20 -5.16
C GLN A 930 -17.55 35.44 -4.82
N LEU A 931 -18.13 36.64 -4.84
CA LEU A 931 -17.46 37.88 -4.44
C LEU A 931 -17.46 38.04 -2.92
N GLU A 932 -18.57 37.70 -2.24
CA GLU A 932 -18.67 37.64 -0.78
C GLU A 932 -17.61 36.71 -0.18
N GLN A 933 -17.49 35.48 -0.71
CA GLN A 933 -16.49 34.51 -0.25
C GLN A 933 -15.04 34.98 -0.50
N LYS A 934 -14.78 35.70 -1.61
CA LYS A 934 -13.47 36.32 -1.86
C LYS A 934 -13.18 37.50 -0.92
N LEU A 935 -14.22 38.20 -0.45
CA LEU A 935 -14.06 39.24 0.57
C LEU A 935 -13.64 38.61 1.90
N GLU A 936 -14.25 37.49 2.30
CA GLU A 936 -13.84 36.73 3.50
C GLU A 936 -12.39 36.20 3.40
N GLU A 937 -11.96 35.72 2.23
CA GLU A 937 -10.59 35.22 1.99
C GLU A 937 -9.49 36.28 2.21
N ILE A 938 -9.81 37.57 1.99
CA ILE A 938 -8.85 38.68 2.06
C ILE A 938 -8.66 39.17 3.52
N ILE A 939 -9.59 38.88 4.43
CA ILE A 939 -9.55 39.36 5.83
C ILE A 939 -8.52 38.57 6.66
N PRO A 940 -7.45 39.20 7.18
CA PRO A 940 -6.38 38.49 7.88
C PRO A 940 -6.75 38.17 9.35
N LYS A 941 -7.41 37.02 9.56
CA LYS A 941 -7.82 36.55 10.91
C LYS A 941 -6.62 36.12 11.78
N LYS A 942 -6.67 36.46 13.07
CA LYS A 942 -5.66 36.11 14.08
C LYS A 942 -5.74 34.63 14.45
N ARG A 943 -4.59 33.95 14.49
CA ARG A 943 -4.50 32.52 14.85
C ARG A 943 -4.36 32.35 16.36
N ARG A 944 -5.28 31.58 16.97
CA ARG A 944 -5.16 31.04 18.33
C ARG A 944 -5.22 29.51 18.31
N MET A 945 -4.48 28.92 19.24
CA MET A 945 -4.53 27.49 19.56
C MET A 945 -5.70 27.23 20.50
N VAL A 946 -6.46 26.15 20.27
CA VAL A 946 -7.47 25.68 21.23
C VAL A 946 -6.74 25.03 22.39
N LYS A 947 -6.99 25.48 23.62
CA LYS A 947 -6.43 24.89 24.85
C LYS A 947 -7.30 23.69 25.24
N THR A 948 -6.73 22.50 25.26
CA THR A 948 -7.38 21.34 25.91
C THR A 948 -7.29 21.51 27.43
N SER A 949 -8.08 20.75 28.19
CA SER A 949 -7.93 20.76 29.65
C SER A 949 -6.61 20.09 30.08
N PRO A 950 -6.15 20.27 31.34
CA PRO A 950 -5.00 19.53 31.86
C PRO A 950 -5.22 18.01 31.95
N ASN A 951 -6.47 17.55 31.97
CA ASN A 951 -6.86 16.18 32.28
C ASN A 951 -7.39 15.38 31.07
N SER A 952 -7.72 16.05 29.96
CA SER A 952 -8.20 15.49 28.68
C SER A 952 -7.51 16.22 27.52
N ARG A 953 -7.07 15.48 26.52
CA ARG A 953 -6.47 15.98 25.26
C ARG A 953 -7.50 16.14 24.14
N PHE A 954 -8.78 15.90 24.42
CA PHE A 954 -9.86 16.29 23.55
C PHE A 954 -10.26 17.74 23.84
N ALA A 955 -10.87 18.38 22.86
CA ALA A 955 -11.47 19.71 23.02
C ALA A 955 -12.92 19.67 22.55
N GLY A 956 -13.83 19.58 23.52
CA GLY A 956 -15.23 19.91 23.32
C GLY A 956 -15.42 21.39 22.94
N ILE A 957 -16.65 21.72 22.53
CA ILE A 957 -17.00 23.03 21.96
C ILE A 957 -16.63 24.22 22.85
N GLU A 958 -16.74 24.11 24.17
CA GLU A 958 -16.49 25.24 25.08
C GLU A 958 -15.05 25.75 24.99
N ALA A 959 -14.06 24.85 24.87
CA ALA A 959 -12.66 25.21 24.64
C ALA A 959 -12.46 25.89 23.28
N ILE A 960 -13.26 25.55 22.27
CA ILE A 960 -13.23 26.14 20.93
C ILE A 960 -13.87 27.53 20.95
N TYR A 961 -15.01 27.71 21.62
CA TYR A 961 -15.64 29.03 21.82
C TYR A 961 -14.72 29.98 22.58
N GLN A 962 -14.11 29.54 23.69
CA GLN A 962 -13.13 30.35 24.41
C GLN A 962 -11.93 30.75 23.53
N ALA A 963 -11.46 29.86 22.65
CA ALA A 963 -10.38 30.15 21.70
C ALA A 963 -10.80 31.09 20.54
N GLN A 964 -12.09 31.15 20.19
CA GLN A 964 -12.66 32.11 19.23
C GLN A 964 -12.80 33.50 19.86
N ILE A 965 -13.23 33.59 21.13
CA ILE A 965 -13.29 34.84 21.90
C ILE A 965 -11.87 35.39 22.11
N GLU A 966 -10.90 34.56 22.53
CA GLU A 966 -9.47 34.95 22.63
C GLU A 966 -8.82 35.38 21.30
N ALA A 967 -9.45 35.07 20.16
CA ALA A 967 -9.02 35.49 18.82
C ALA A 967 -9.69 36.79 18.33
N GLY A 968 -10.84 37.17 18.91
CA GLY A 968 -11.72 38.22 18.39
C GLY A 968 -12.56 37.79 17.18
N ASP A 969 -12.86 36.48 17.06
CA ASP A 969 -13.73 35.93 15.99
C ASP A 969 -15.21 35.79 16.45
N ARG A 970 -15.51 36.03 17.73
CA ARG A 970 -16.85 36.12 18.34
C ARG A 970 -16.82 37.16 19.45
N GLU A 971 -17.86 37.98 19.58
CA GLU A 971 -18.04 38.91 20.70
C GLU A 971 -18.50 38.16 21.96
N ILE A 972 -18.29 38.76 23.14
CA ILE A 972 -18.80 38.19 24.39
C ILE A 972 -20.29 38.50 24.45
N GLU A 973 -21.12 37.48 24.23
CA GLU A 973 -22.52 37.52 24.63
C GLU A 973 -22.59 37.56 26.16
N ILE A 974 -22.61 38.78 26.70
CA ILE A 974 -22.99 39.01 28.09
C ILE A 974 -24.42 38.53 28.22
N LYS A 975 -24.60 37.34 28.82
CA LYS A 975 -25.90 37.00 29.41
C LYS A 975 -26.08 37.97 30.57
N ASP A 976 -27.04 38.88 30.44
CA ASP A 976 -27.40 39.80 31.52
C ASP A 976 -27.80 38.99 32.75
N SER A 977 -26.87 38.90 33.70
CA SER A 977 -27.07 38.26 35.00
C SER A 977 -27.78 39.22 35.95
N ASP A 978 -28.90 39.79 35.50
CA ASP A 978 -29.70 40.74 36.28
C ASP A 978 -31.17 40.29 36.35
N SER A 979 -31.40 39.37 37.27
CA SER A 979 -32.68 39.27 37.98
C SER A 979 -32.41 38.78 39.40
N GLY A 980 -32.68 39.64 40.37
CA GLY A 980 -32.54 39.34 41.80
C GLY A 980 -33.51 38.25 42.28
N PRO A 981 -33.31 37.73 43.51
CA PRO A 981 -34.08 36.61 44.02
C PRO A 981 -35.56 36.97 44.22
N LYS A 982 -36.45 36.05 43.81
CA LYS A 982 -37.85 36.01 44.27
C LYS A 982 -38.27 34.59 44.62
N GLU A 983 -39.10 34.50 45.65
CA GLU A 983 -39.51 33.28 46.35
C GLU A 983 -40.74 32.62 45.70
N GLY A 984 -40.86 31.31 45.87
CA GLY A 984 -42.10 30.55 45.63
C GLY A 984 -42.51 30.42 44.15
N TRP A 985 -43.37 29.47 43.77
CA TRP A 985 -44.25 28.63 44.58
C TRP A 985 -44.21 27.15 44.13
N SER A 986 -45.09 26.32 44.67
CA SER A 986 -45.08 24.85 44.63
C SER A 986 -45.87 24.22 43.46
N GLU A 987 -45.78 22.89 43.40
CA GLU A 987 -46.72 21.93 42.79
C GLU A 987 -46.63 21.53 41.29
N SER A 988 -46.44 20.22 41.11
CA SER A 988 -47.28 19.31 40.30
C SER A 988 -47.47 19.57 38.79
N GLY A 989 -46.95 18.66 37.94
CA GLY A 989 -47.26 18.66 36.51
C GLY A 989 -46.67 17.52 35.67
N VAL A 990 -47.39 16.38 35.62
CA VAL A 990 -47.21 15.21 34.74
C VAL A 990 -46.51 15.47 33.39
N LEU A 991 -45.37 14.81 33.13
CA LEU A 991 -44.83 14.63 31.77
C LEU A 991 -45.77 13.73 30.95
N ASN A 992 -46.38 14.26 29.89
CA ASN A 992 -47.33 13.53 29.06
C ASN A 992 -46.94 13.56 27.57
N PHE A 993 -47.11 12.42 26.87
CA PHE A 993 -46.61 12.22 25.50
C PHE A 993 -47.67 12.59 24.44
N ALA A 994 -47.60 13.81 23.89
CA ALA A 994 -48.18 14.20 22.60
C ALA A 994 -47.46 15.48 22.10
N GLY A 995 -47.21 15.72 20.82
CA GLY A 995 -47.66 15.00 19.63
C GLY A 995 -48.31 15.96 18.64
N TYR A 996 -47.51 16.73 17.88
CA TYR A 996 -48.04 17.67 16.90
C TYR A 996 -47.32 17.60 15.54
N HIS A 997 -48.04 17.13 14.53
CA HIS A 997 -47.76 17.48 13.13
C HIS A 997 -48.02 18.97 12.93
N LYS A 998 -47.13 19.67 12.21
CA LYS A 998 -47.56 20.76 11.34
C LYS A 998 -46.68 20.86 10.09
N SER A 999 -47.32 20.61 8.95
CA SER A 999 -46.77 20.81 7.62
C SER A 999 -46.33 22.25 7.40
N HIS A 1000 -45.22 22.45 6.70
CA HIS A 1000 -44.97 23.67 5.92
C HIS A 1000 -44.54 23.28 4.50
N SER A 1001 -45.19 23.89 3.52
CA SER A 1001 -45.09 23.54 2.11
C SER A 1001 -43.85 24.16 1.50
N TYR A 1002 -43.02 23.35 0.81
CA TYR A 1002 -41.99 23.89 -0.07
C TYR A 1002 -42.66 24.38 -1.37
N ILE A 1003 -42.84 25.70 -1.49
CA ILE A 1003 -43.06 26.35 -2.78
C ILE A 1003 -41.71 26.38 -3.51
N ILE A 1004 -41.71 25.88 -4.74
CA ILE A 1004 -40.51 25.75 -5.58
C ILE A 1004 -40.44 26.94 -6.54
N PRO A 1005 -39.30 27.66 -6.60
CA PRO A 1005 -38.80 28.33 -7.79
C PRO A 1005 -37.87 27.38 -8.60
#